data_AF-A0A8T4NV41-F1
#
_entry.id   AF-A0A8T4NV41-F1
#
_cell.length_a   1.000
_cell.length_b   1.000
_cell.length_c   1.000
_cell.angle_alpha   90.00
_cell.angle_beta   90.00
_cell.angle_gamma   90.00
#
_symmetry.space_group_name_H-M   'P 1'
#
loop_
_entity.id
_entity.type
_entity.pdbx_description
1 polymer ?
#
loop_
_entity_poly.entity_id
_entity_poly.type
_entity_poly.pdbx_seq_one_letter_code
_entity_poly.pdbx_strand_id
1 'polypeptide(L)'
;MISPLQLTRGKNLSEYKKFRREFHDLIRAYATQIDEIRKENSDYTVEGNFYIESIYSKGLELLLVEASQDEKTFVPITKLTEVTGIQPSQSAWETALTRHIRATTVIPENAASILPTIEKKTGLRVEDVEAMRDHVSYELTDGGNIERSLTYLVALTREGEFSDGTNRVLKSGCIESLSNGDFVQYDASKKFLPQKAIDLPPFDKDKVQSNAVQWGQKGEFWKIKALNNRVGNIFTENDAKNLGVYFLGGFDISKYDELKKEFSFVDFDDVDKEKIRKAAINYLTKNPQHYNRISSINERTQSLITATPIELKDIVSTYFEKDWSRQDPRHFAEALHQQLDPVQIQERYGVLLKKYLSKAGKYEDKSEAQQLQKNTSVPLSDEVVSELTRHKRHAEMITILDACQSLGYELGEKIVNDIARSLYIADESDDMKRLSHFKQKPTPHALEEMVKTVRKEPKEKVKWAHTLKSLFSFQVSTARCEEIYRELIDTDEPAYDSISSLRNATNSVPPIDVSEKIVAQSMARYNHGLEERTNTYCIDSLVQSLTHYNNIEISQNQKDTLRSYLAGKARYSIENFAQGLERAKQLYNYSPSFSEDEQKTILDILNRQVAHSSYSSLKKRGYIMDKTKIIAPLIGDDVRQEANQKLTELVTRKSVYQALVYAEATGATPTLSSEQYSDLQNEFKSQEHRFPKYKLRDFNGLMTSWKPQIGGTEQCLA
;
A
#
# COMPACT_ATOMS: atom_id res chain seq x y z
N MET A 1 -27.69 17.51 -31.74
CA MET A 1 -28.06 18.88 -31.30
C MET A 1 -29.55 18.88 -31.02
N ILE A 2 -29.98 19.44 -29.88
CA ILE A 2 -31.41 19.59 -29.55
C ILE A 2 -32.00 20.58 -30.54
N SER A 3 -33.13 20.25 -31.18
CA SER A 3 -33.75 21.17 -32.14
C SER A 3 -34.21 22.44 -31.39
N PRO A 4 -34.04 23.65 -31.97
CA PRO A 4 -34.46 24.90 -31.33
C PRO A 4 -35.98 24.99 -31.10
N LEU A 5 -36.76 24.10 -31.72
CA LEU A 5 -38.22 23.96 -31.51
C LEU A 5 -38.58 23.02 -30.35
N GLN A 6 -37.60 22.31 -29.77
CA GLN A 6 -37.81 21.43 -28.61
C GLN A 6 -37.63 22.21 -27.30
N LEU A 7 -38.57 23.12 -27.02
CA LEU A 7 -38.46 24.01 -25.86
C LEU A 7 -38.41 23.22 -24.55
N THR A 8 -37.26 23.30 -23.88
CA THR A 8 -37.07 22.75 -22.54
C THR A 8 -37.07 23.91 -21.56
N ARG A 9 -37.89 23.83 -20.51
CA ARG A 9 -38.06 24.91 -19.53
C ARG A 9 -36.69 25.40 -19.03
N GLY A 10 -36.36 26.65 -19.37
CA GLY A 10 -35.13 27.33 -18.96
C GLY A 10 -33.84 27.02 -19.73
N LYS A 11 -33.84 26.18 -20.78
CA LYS A 11 -32.58 25.69 -21.39
C LYS A 11 -32.32 26.06 -22.87
N ASN A 12 -33.30 26.58 -23.62
CA ASN A 12 -33.09 26.95 -25.04
C ASN A 12 -33.97 28.10 -25.56
N LEU A 13 -34.49 28.95 -24.67
CA LEU A 13 -35.38 30.05 -25.07
C LEU A 13 -34.70 31.07 -26.01
N SER A 14 -33.40 31.31 -25.85
CA SER A 14 -32.62 32.20 -26.73
C SER A 14 -32.47 31.63 -28.14
N GLU A 15 -32.22 30.33 -28.25
CA GLU A 15 -32.11 29.61 -29.52
C GLU A 15 -33.46 29.56 -30.24
N TYR A 16 -34.54 29.28 -29.51
CA TYR A 16 -35.90 29.38 -30.04
C TYR A 16 -36.23 30.78 -30.56
N LYS A 17 -35.96 31.83 -29.77
CA LYS A 17 -36.21 33.23 -30.21
C LYS A 17 -35.36 33.62 -31.42
N LYS A 18 -34.15 33.07 -31.53
CA LYS A 18 -33.28 33.26 -32.71
C LYS A 18 -33.87 32.53 -33.92
N PHE A 19 -34.18 31.25 -33.78
CA PHE A 19 -34.79 30.44 -34.85
C PHE A 19 -36.12 31.03 -35.33
N ARG A 20 -37.00 31.45 -34.42
CA ARG A 20 -38.27 32.10 -34.74
C ARG A 20 -38.05 33.34 -35.61
N ARG A 21 -37.13 34.24 -35.22
CA ARG A 21 -36.82 35.44 -36.02
C ARG A 21 -36.27 35.08 -37.40
N GLU A 22 -35.28 34.18 -37.45
CA GLU A 22 -34.68 33.73 -38.70
C GLU A 22 -35.70 33.08 -39.63
N PHE A 23 -36.63 32.29 -39.08
CA PHE A 23 -37.68 31.64 -39.85
C PHE A 23 -38.75 32.63 -40.34
N HIS A 24 -39.11 33.63 -39.54
CA HIS A 24 -39.95 34.75 -39.98
C HIS A 24 -39.30 35.51 -41.15
N ASP A 25 -38.01 35.81 -41.06
CA ASP A 25 -37.28 36.52 -42.10
C ASP A 25 -37.11 35.65 -43.36
N LEU A 26 -36.91 34.34 -43.19
CA LEU A 26 -36.88 33.38 -44.30
C LEU A 26 -38.20 33.36 -45.07
N ILE A 27 -39.33 33.21 -44.39
CA ILE A 27 -40.66 33.22 -45.03
C ILE A 27 -40.91 34.55 -45.75
N ARG A 28 -40.54 35.68 -45.13
CA ARG A 28 -40.71 37.00 -45.76
C ARG A 28 -39.83 37.14 -47.00
N ALA A 29 -38.55 36.77 -46.92
CA ALA A 29 -37.62 36.86 -48.04
C ALA A 29 -38.07 35.96 -49.20
N TYR A 30 -38.47 34.73 -48.90
CA TYR A 30 -38.93 33.77 -49.90
C TYR A 30 -40.23 34.24 -50.57
N ALA A 31 -41.17 34.78 -49.78
CA ALA A 31 -42.40 35.36 -50.32
C ALA A 31 -42.11 36.56 -51.25
N THR A 32 -41.22 37.47 -50.85
CA THR A 32 -40.82 38.61 -51.67
C THR A 32 -40.14 38.17 -52.96
N GLN A 33 -39.26 37.17 -52.91
CA GLN A 33 -38.59 36.64 -54.10
C GLN A 33 -39.59 36.05 -55.10
N ILE A 34 -40.55 35.25 -54.62
CA ILE A 34 -41.59 34.68 -55.50
C ILE A 34 -42.48 35.77 -56.09
N ASP A 35 -42.87 36.77 -55.30
CA ASP A 35 -43.65 37.91 -55.78
C ASP A 35 -42.89 38.72 -56.85
N GLU A 36 -41.59 38.93 -56.68
CA GLU A 36 -40.73 39.60 -57.66
C GLU A 36 -40.60 38.78 -58.95
N ILE A 37 -40.35 37.49 -58.85
CA ILE A 37 -40.27 36.59 -60.01
C ILE A 37 -41.60 36.56 -60.77
N ARG A 38 -42.74 36.54 -60.06
CA ARG A 38 -44.07 36.57 -60.69
C ARG A 38 -44.40 37.91 -61.35
N LYS A 39 -43.86 39.03 -60.84
CA LYS A 39 -43.97 40.33 -61.53
C LYS A 39 -43.19 40.34 -62.84
N GLU A 40 -42.05 39.66 -62.89
CA GLU A 40 -41.22 39.55 -64.09
C GLU A 40 -41.71 38.46 -65.06
N ASN A 41 -42.37 37.42 -64.53
CA ASN A 41 -42.89 36.27 -65.27
C ASN A 41 -44.27 35.86 -64.72
N SER A 42 -45.35 36.38 -65.31
CA SER A 42 -46.72 36.17 -64.82
C SER A 42 -47.14 34.69 -64.72
N ASP A 43 -46.52 33.83 -65.54
CA ASP A 43 -46.84 32.41 -65.64
C ASP A 43 -45.93 31.53 -64.75
N TYR A 44 -45.11 32.14 -63.88
CA TYR A 44 -44.20 31.41 -63.00
C TYR A 44 -44.96 30.56 -61.97
N THR A 45 -44.82 29.25 -62.11
CA THR A 45 -45.27 28.24 -61.15
C THR A 45 -44.08 27.76 -60.33
N VAL A 46 -44.28 27.56 -59.03
CA VAL A 46 -43.22 27.05 -58.15
C VAL A 46 -43.14 25.54 -58.32
N GLU A 47 -42.18 25.06 -59.11
CA GLU A 47 -41.91 23.64 -59.26
C GLU A 47 -41.00 23.13 -58.13
N GLY A 48 -41.54 22.29 -57.24
CA GLY A 48 -40.76 21.62 -56.20
C GLY A 48 -41.50 21.42 -54.88
N ASN A 49 -42.43 20.45 -54.83
CA ASN A 49 -43.22 20.16 -53.64
C ASN A 49 -42.37 19.79 -52.40
N PHE A 50 -41.25 19.07 -52.57
CA PHE A 50 -40.46 18.57 -51.44
C PHE A 50 -39.79 19.66 -50.57
N TYR A 51 -39.29 20.74 -51.16
CA TYR A 51 -38.63 21.81 -50.40
C TYR A 51 -39.66 22.67 -49.65
N ILE A 52 -40.78 22.97 -50.31
CA ILE A 52 -41.91 23.71 -49.73
C ILE A 52 -42.55 22.90 -48.60
N GLU A 53 -42.70 21.59 -48.76
CA GLU A 53 -43.26 20.71 -47.74
C GLU A 53 -42.40 20.69 -46.46
N SER A 54 -41.07 20.67 -46.59
CA SER A 54 -40.16 20.76 -45.44
C SER A 54 -40.27 22.11 -44.70
N ILE A 55 -40.47 23.20 -45.44
CA ILE A 55 -40.73 24.53 -44.87
C ILE A 55 -42.08 24.54 -44.17
N TYR A 56 -43.12 23.96 -44.77
CA TYR A 56 -44.43 23.83 -44.15
C TYR A 56 -44.38 23.01 -42.88
N SER A 57 -43.76 21.82 -42.87
CA SER A 57 -43.66 21.01 -41.63
C SER A 57 -42.97 21.75 -40.50
N LYS A 58 -41.84 22.44 -40.77
CA LYS A 58 -41.11 23.21 -39.74
C LYS A 58 -41.87 24.44 -39.29
N GLY A 59 -42.56 25.11 -40.21
CA GLY A 59 -43.39 26.26 -39.88
C GLY A 59 -44.59 25.84 -39.03
N LEU A 60 -45.29 24.77 -39.40
CA LEU A 60 -46.40 24.22 -38.65
C LEU A 60 -45.95 23.75 -37.25
N GLU A 61 -44.77 23.14 -37.13
CA GLU A 61 -44.15 22.81 -35.84
C GLU A 61 -43.91 24.08 -35.00
N LEU A 62 -43.39 25.16 -35.60
CA LEU A 62 -43.24 26.45 -34.94
C LEU A 62 -44.58 27.07 -34.51
N LEU A 63 -45.63 26.98 -35.34
CA LEU A 63 -46.99 27.44 -34.98
C LEU A 63 -47.57 26.66 -33.81
N LEU A 64 -47.37 25.34 -33.76
CA LEU A 64 -47.79 24.50 -32.63
C LEU A 64 -47.09 24.94 -31.34
N VAL A 65 -45.78 25.27 -31.41
CA VAL A 65 -45.04 25.82 -30.28
C VAL A 65 -45.57 27.21 -29.89
N GLU A 66 -45.75 28.13 -30.83
CA GLU A 66 -46.27 29.49 -30.56
C GLU A 66 -47.68 29.47 -29.96
N ALA A 67 -48.56 28.60 -30.47
CA ALA A 67 -49.90 28.41 -29.93
C ALA A 67 -49.86 27.77 -28.53
N SER A 68 -48.97 26.80 -28.28
CA SER A 68 -48.80 26.22 -26.94
C SER A 68 -48.31 27.23 -25.89
N GLN A 69 -47.64 28.30 -26.32
CA GLN A 69 -47.12 29.38 -25.47
C GLN A 69 -48.01 30.62 -25.40
N ASP A 70 -49.21 30.58 -26.01
CA ASP A 70 -50.12 31.71 -26.11
C ASP A 70 -49.47 32.98 -26.70
N GLU A 71 -48.55 32.81 -27.65
CA GLU A 71 -47.84 33.92 -28.29
C GLU A 71 -48.82 34.84 -29.05
N LYS A 72 -48.53 36.15 -29.04
CA LYS A 72 -49.39 37.16 -29.70
C LYS A 72 -49.19 37.20 -31.21
N THR A 73 -47.97 36.95 -31.66
CA THR A 73 -47.55 37.02 -33.06
C THR A 73 -47.18 35.64 -33.57
N PHE A 74 -47.74 35.23 -34.70
CA PHE A 74 -47.51 33.91 -35.28
C PHE A 74 -46.63 34.04 -36.53
N VAL A 75 -45.87 32.99 -36.84
CA VAL A 75 -45.14 32.89 -38.12
C VAL A 75 -46.12 33.00 -39.30
N PRO A 76 -45.85 33.86 -40.31
CA PRO A 76 -46.80 34.16 -41.38
C PRO A 76 -46.80 33.09 -42.49
N ILE A 77 -47.04 31.83 -42.13
CA ILE A 77 -47.06 30.71 -43.08
C ILE A 77 -48.12 30.89 -44.15
N THR A 78 -49.24 31.55 -43.82
CA THR A 78 -50.29 31.90 -44.79
C THR A 78 -49.76 32.74 -45.94
N LYS A 79 -48.79 33.62 -45.69
CA LYS A 79 -48.14 34.40 -46.73
C LYS A 79 -47.36 33.52 -47.70
N LEU A 80 -46.76 32.43 -47.21
CA LEU A 80 -46.13 31.43 -48.09
C LEU A 80 -47.18 30.73 -48.96
N THR A 81 -48.36 30.44 -48.41
CA THR A 81 -49.47 29.85 -49.16
C THR A 81 -50.04 30.81 -50.20
N GLU A 82 -50.20 32.09 -49.86
CA GLU A 82 -50.64 33.15 -50.78
C GLU A 82 -49.68 33.29 -51.98
N VAL A 83 -48.38 33.39 -51.73
CA VAL A 83 -47.37 33.60 -52.78
C VAL A 83 -47.03 32.34 -53.56
N THR A 84 -47.14 31.15 -52.98
CA THR A 84 -46.87 29.88 -53.72
C THR A 84 -48.12 29.35 -54.42
N GLY A 85 -49.31 29.59 -53.87
CA GLY A 85 -50.56 28.94 -54.28
C GLY A 85 -50.69 27.48 -53.80
N ILE A 86 -49.74 26.98 -53.00
CA ILE A 86 -49.68 25.59 -52.54
C ILE A 86 -50.10 25.56 -51.08
N GLN A 87 -51.16 24.81 -50.75
CA GLN A 87 -51.58 24.61 -49.35
C GLN A 87 -50.66 23.63 -48.62
N PRO A 88 -50.48 23.74 -47.29
CA PRO A 88 -49.79 22.72 -46.52
C PRO A 88 -50.48 21.36 -46.68
N SER A 89 -49.71 20.31 -47.00
CA SER A 89 -50.22 18.95 -47.13
C SER A 89 -50.64 18.37 -45.76
N GLN A 90 -51.51 17.36 -45.78
CA GLN A 90 -51.82 16.54 -44.60
C GLN A 90 -50.54 15.94 -43.98
N SER A 91 -49.61 15.46 -44.83
CA SER A 91 -48.33 14.89 -44.38
C SER A 91 -47.45 15.90 -43.65
N ALA A 92 -47.49 17.17 -44.06
CA ALA A 92 -46.77 18.24 -43.37
C ALA A 92 -47.31 18.47 -41.95
N TRP A 93 -48.64 18.42 -41.76
CA TRP A 93 -49.30 18.47 -40.46
C TRP A 93 -48.95 17.26 -39.58
N GLU A 94 -49.05 16.05 -40.12
CA GLU A 94 -48.70 14.81 -39.43
C GLU A 94 -47.25 14.82 -38.93
N THR A 95 -46.32 15.24 -39.78
CA THR A 95 -44.90 15.38 -39.45
C THR A 95 -44.68 16.41 -38.34
N ALA A 96 -45.31 17.59 -38.46
CA ALA A 96 -45.19 18.68 -37.50
C ALA A 96 -45.72 18.27 -36.12
N LEU A 97 -46.91 17.67 -36.07
CA LEU A 97 -47.54 17.21 -34.83
C LEU A 97 -46.74 16.09 -34.17
N THR A 98 -46.29 15.09 -34.93
CA THR A 98 -45.47 14.00 -34.41
C THR A 98 -44.20 14.53 -33.74
N ARG A 99 -43.50 15.47 -34.41
CA ARG A 99 -42.29 16.10 -33.85
C ARG A 99 -42.59 16.93 -32.62
N HIS A 100 -43.62 17.77 -32.68
CA HIS A 100 -44.04 18.63 -31.57
C HIS A 100 -44.43 17.82 -30.33
N ILE A 101 -45.22 16.76 -30.50
CA ILE A 101 -45.64 15.89 -29.39
C ILE A 101 -44.45 15.15 -28.77
N ARG A 102 -43.56 14.59 -29.60
CA ARG A 102 -42.33 13.92 -29.11
C ARG A 102 -41.43 14.89 -28.34
N ALA A 103 -41.31 16.12 -28.83
CA ALA A 103 -40.52 17.19 -28.23
C ALA A 103 -41.09 17.72 -26.92
N THR A 104 -42.41 17.71 -26.77
CA THR A 104 -43.10 18.31 -25.63
C THR A 104 -42.94 17.44 -24.38
N THR A 105 -42.29 18.00 -23.36
CA THR A 105 -42.01 17.27 -22.11
C THR A 105 -43.18 17.27 -21.13
N VAL A 106 -44.00 18.32 -21.15
CA VAL A 106 -45.17 18.53 -20.29
C VAL A 106 -46.35 18.94 -21.17
N ILE A 107 -47.49 18.25 -21.02
CA ILE A 107 -48.71 18.57 -21.77
C ILE A 107 -49.18 19.98 -21.39
N PRO A 108 -49.29 20.92 -22.35
CA PRO A 108 -49.80 22.27 -22.07
C PRO A 108 -51.23 22.23 -21.54
N GLU A 109 -51.54 23.06 -20.55
CA GLU A 109 -52.91 23.19 -20.00
C GLU A 109 -53.93 23.63 -21.06
N ASN A 110 -53.47 24.38 -22.06
CA ASN A 110 -54.26 24.87 -23.18
C ASN A 110 -54.32 23.91 -24.39
N ALA A 111 -53.88 22.64 -24.25
CA ALA A 111 -53.74 21.69 -25.37
C ALA A 111 -54.96 21.63 -26.32
N ALA A 112 -56.18 21.53 -25.78
CA ALA A 112 -57.41 21.45 -26.56
C ALA A 112 -57.74 22.71 -27.37
N SER A 113 -57.06 23.82 -27.09
CA SER A 113 -57.22 25.10 -27.80
C SER A 113 -56.10 25.39 -28.80
N ILE A 114 -55.04 24.58 -28.86
CA ILE A 114 -53.88 24.82 -29.73
C ILE A 114 -54.28 24.81 -31.22
N LEU A 115 -54.86 23.69 -31.71
CA LEU A 115 -55.30 23.59 -33.10
C LEU A 115 -56.38 24.65 -33.45
N PRO A 116 -57.43 24.85 -32.63
CA PRO A 116 -58.39 25.94 -32.85
C PRO A 116 -57.77 27.33 -32.87
N THR A 117 -56.73 27.59 -32.09
CA THR A 117 -56.02 28.88 -32.07
C THR A 117 -55.25 29.10 -33.36
N ILE A 118 -54.59 28.07 -33.89
CA ILE A 118 -53.90 28.14 -35.17
C ILE A 118 -54.92 28.40 -36.28
N GLU A 119 -56.01 27.64 -36.35
CA GLU A 119 -57.07 27.85 -37.33
C GLU A 119 -57.67 29.25 -37.23
N LYS A 120 -57.98 29.74 -36.03
CA LYS A 120 -58.54 31.08 -35.84
C LYS A 120 -57.57 32.20 -36.25
N LYS A 121 -56.29 32.06 -35.95
CA LYS A 121 -55.29 33.13 -36.18
C LYS A 121 -54.70 33.11 -37.58
N THR A 122 -54.67 31.95 -38.25
CA THR A 122 -54.02 31.77 -39.54
C THR A 122 -54.97 31.32 -40.64
N GLY A 123 -56.14 30.78 -40.32
CA GLY A 123 -57.04 30.15 -41.29
C GLY A 123 -56.56 28.77 -41.78
N LEU A 124 -55.38 28.31 -41.34
CA LEU A 124 -54.88 26.96 -41.64
C LEU A 124 -55.58 25.95 -40.72
N ARG A 125 -56.24 24.97 -41.33
CA ARG A 125 -56.90 23.87 -40.62
C ARG A 125 -56.37 22.53 -41.09
N VAL A 126 -56.48 21.54 -40.21
CA VAL A 126 -56.34 20.13 -40.58
C VAL A 126 -57.63 19.70 -41.28
N GLU A 127 -57.54 19.17 -42.49
CA GLU A 127 -58.73 18.80 -43.28
C GLU A 127 -59.40 17.53 -42.76
N ASP A 128 -58.60 16.51 -42.42
CA ASP A 128 -59.06 15.25 -41.86
C ASP A 128 -58.35 14.98 -40.52
N VAL A 129 -58.98 15.42 -39.42
CA VAL A 129 -58.44 15.26 -38.06
C VAL A 129 -58.40 13.79 -37.65
N GLU A 130 -59.32 12.96 -38.15
CA GLU A 130 -59.39 11.54 -37.82
C GLU A 130 -58.23 10.77 -38.47
N ALA A 131 -58.04 10.92 -39.79
CA ALA A 131 -56.93 10.29 -40.51
C ALA A 131 -55.56 10.75 -39.98
N MET A 132 -55.42 12.05 -39.68
CA MET A 132 -54.21 12.59 -39.05
C MET A 132 -53.94 11.95 -37.70
N ARG A 133 -54.97 11.85 -36.84
CA ARG A 133 -54.84 11.26 -35.50
C ARG A 133 -54.42 9.81 -35.62
N ASP A 134 -54.97 9.05 -36.56
CA ASP A 134 -54.58 7.66 -36.78
C ASP A 134 -53.12 7.54 -37.23
N HIS A 135 -52.68 8.31 -38.22
CA HIS A 135 -51.29 8.30 -38.68
C HIS A 135 -50.30 8.72 -37.57
N VAL A 136 -50.57 9.83 -36.89
CA VAL A 136 -49.71 10.34 -35.82
C VAL A 136 -49.70 9.38 -34.63
N SER A 137 -50.84 8.78 -34.28
CA SER A 137 -50.89 7.78 -33.20
C SER A 137 -50.04 6.56 -33.52
N TYR A 138 -50.07 6.06 -34.78
CA TYR A 138 -49.20 4.98 -35.24
C TYR A 138 -47.72 5.34 -35.05
N GLU A 139 -47.29 6.50 -35.52
CA GLU A 139 -45.90 6.96 -35.35
C GLU A 139 -45.50 7.14 -33.88
N LEU A 140 -46.42 7.58 -33.02
CA LEU A 140 -46.14 7.78 -31.60
C LEU A 140 -46.06 6.47 -30.79
N THR A 141 -46.62 5.37 -31.30
CA THR A 141 -46.52 4.05 -30.65
C THR A 141 -45.13 3.42 -30.70
N ASP A 142 -44.25 3.87 -31.60
CA ASP A 142 -42.85 3.41 -31.70
C ASP A 142 -41.87 4.25 -30.84
N GLY A 143 -42.38 5.10 -29.93
CA GLY A 143 -41.59 6.05 -29.13
C GLY A 143 -41.56 5.77 -27.62
N GLY A 144 -40.48 6.20 -26.94
CA GLY A 144 -40.18 5.91 -25.52
C GLY A 144 -41.10 6.51 -24.44
N ASN A 145 -42.26 7.09 -24.78
CA ASN A 145 -43.29 7.49 -23.81
C ASN A 145 -44.67 7.55 -24.49
N ILE A 146 -45.29 6.37 -24.66
CA ILE A 146 -46.58 6.23 -25.36
C ILE A 146 -47.69 6.95 -24.60
N GLU A 147 -47.77 6.82 -23.27
CA GLU A 147 -48.87 7.41 -22.50
C GLU A 147 -48.94 8.92 -22.66
N ARG A 148 -47.82 9.63 -22.43
CA ARG A 148 -47.80 11.08 -22.57
C ARG A 148 -48.10 11.51 -24.00
N SER A 149 -47.50 10.83 -24.97
CA SER A 149 -47.61 11.21 -26.38
C SER A 149 -49.04 11.04 -26.89
N LEU A 150 -49.69 9.92 -26.56
CA LEU A 150 -51.08 9.69 -26.94
C LEU A 150 -52.06 10.52 -26.10
N THR A 151 -51.81 10.75 -24.81
CA THR A 151 -52.60 11.69 -24.00
C THR A 151 -52.55 13.10 -24.61
N TYR A 152 -51.37 13.54 -25.04
CA TYR A 152 -51.24 14.85 -25.66
C TYR A 152 -51.95 14.90 -27.03
N LEU A 153 -51.81 13.85 -27.85
CA LEU A 153 -52.51 13.76 -29.11
C LEU A 153 -54.03 13.84 -28.92
N VAL A 154 -54.60 13.07 -27.99
CA VAL A 154 -56.03 13.10 -27.66
C VAL A 154 -56.44 14.49 -27.17
N ALA A 155 -55.61 15.14 -26.34
CA ALA A 155 -55.89 16.49 -25.89
C ALA A 155 -55.88 17.52 -27.03
N LEU A 156 -55.02 17.35 -28.04
CA LEU A 156 -54.96 18.23 -29.23
C LEU A 156 -56.16 18.02 -30.17
N THR A 157 -56.53 16.76 -30.44
CA THR A 157 -57.54 16.40 -31.45
C THR A 157 -58.96 16.25 -30.91
N ARG A 158 -59.16 16.35 -29.58
CA ARG A 158 -60.41 16.06 -28.84
C ARG A 158 -60.77 14.55 -28.78
N GLU A 159 -61.80 14.24 -27.98
CA GLU A 159 -62.25 12.87 -27.69
C GLU A 159 -62.73 12.13 -28.94
N GLY A 160 -62.20 10.92 -29.14
CA GLY A 160 -62.69 9.92 -30.08
C GLY A 160 -61.84 8.66 -29.98
N GLU A 161 -62.40 7.51 -30.37
CA GLU A 161 -61.69 6.23 -30.33
C GLU A 161 -60.61 6.17 -31.42
N PHE A 162 -59.44 5.59 -31.13
CA PHE A 162 -58.42 5.32 -32.16
C PHE A 162 -58.93 4.29 -33.17
N SER A 163 -58.46 4.36 -34.42
CA SER A 163 -58.79 3.34 -35.43
C SER A 163 -58.40 1.93 -35.03
N ASP A 164 -59.02 0.94 -35.68
CA ASP A 164 -58.66 -0.47 -35.56
C ASP A 164 -57.18 -0.73 -35.85
N GLY A 165 -56.56 0.04 -36.75
CA GLY A 165 -55.13 -0.05 -37.07
C GLY A 165 -54.25 0.30 -35.87
N THR A 166 -54.48 1.48 -35.28
CA THR A 166 -53.77 1.93 -34.08
C THR A 166 -54.06 1.02 -32.87
N ASN A 167 -55.32 0.60 -32.70
CA ASN A 167 -55.70 -0.34 -31.63
C ASN A 167 -54.97 -1.68 -31.76
N ARG A 168 -54.73 -2.19 -32.97
CA ARG A 168 -53.91 -3.40 -33.18
C ARG A 168 -52.46 -3.19 -32.75
N VAL A 169 -51.86 -2.05 -33.09
CA VAL A 169 -50.46 -1.76 -32.70
C VAL A 169 -50.34 -1.61 -31.19
N LEU A 170 -51.24 -0.85 -30.56
CA LEU A 170 -51.32 -0.73 -29.10
C LEU A 170 -51.51 -2.09 -28.43
N LYS A 171 -52.37 -2.95 -29.00
CA LYS A 171 -52.60 -4.30 -28.50
C LYS A 171 -51.36 -5.19 -28.62
N SER A 172 -50.65 -5.14 -29.75
CA SER A 172 -49.37 -5.83 -29.93
C SER A 172 -48.30 -5.33 -28.96
N GLY A 173 -48.17 -4.02 -28.80
CA GLY A 173 -47.24 -3.40 -27.84
C GLY A 173 -47.56 -3.76 -26.39
N CYS A 174 -48.85 -3.89 -26.03
CA CYS A 174 -49.25 -4.41 -24.71
C CYS A 174 -48.76 -5.85 -24.51
N ILE A 175 -48.94 -6.74 -25.49
CA ILE A 175 -48.50 -8.14 -25.38
C ILE A 175 -46.99 -8.21 -25.23
N GLU A 176 -46.25 -7.43 -26.02
CA GLU A 176 -44.79 -7.38 -25.97
C GLU A 176 -44.29 -6.84 -24.63
N SER A 177 -44.84 -5.72 -24.17
CA SER A 177 -44.49 -5.11 -22.87
C SER A 177 -44.79 -6.06 -21.71
N LEU A 178 -45.95 -6.71 -21.74
CA LEU A 178 -46.35 -7.73 -20.78
C LEU A 178 -45.38 -8.93 -20.79
N SER A 179 -45.02 -9.41 -21.98
CA SER A 179 -44.07 -10.51 -22.16
C SER A 179 -42.68 -10.15 -21.64
N ASN A 180 -42.27 -8.89 -21.78
CA ASN A 180 -40.95 -8.41 -21.37
C ASN A 180 -40.91 -7.90 -19.91
N GLY A 181 -42.06 -7.82 -19.24
CA GLY A 181 -42.16 -7.36 -17.85
C GLY A 181 -42.07 -5.84 -17.71
N ASP A 182 -42.31 -5.10 -18.79
CA ASP A 182 -42.47 -3.64 -18.77
C ASP A 182 -43.92 -3.27 -18.45
N PHE A 183 -44.25 -3.36 -17.17
CA PHE A 183 -45.62 -3.10 -16.71
C PHE A 183 -46.02 -1.63 -16.83
N VAL A 184 -45.05 -0.71 -16.83
CA VAL A 184 -45.31 0.73 -17.00
C VAL A 184 -45.81 0.98 -18.42
N GLN A 185 -45.11 0.46 -19.42
CA GLN A 185 -45.50 0.60 -20.82
C GLN A 185 -46.79 -0.19 -21.14
N TYR A 186 -46.98 -1.34 -20.50
CA TYR A 186 -48.24 -2.10 -20.60
C TYR A 186 -49.43 -1.29 -20.06
N ASP A 187 -49.35 -0.76 -18.83
CA ASP A 187 -50.46 -0.01 -18.22
C ASP A 187 -50.73 1.29 -19.02
N ALA A 188 -49.66 1.95 -19.47
CA ALA A 188 -49.70 3.12 -20.36
C ALA A 188 -50.48 2.83 -21.65
N SER A 189 -50.12 1.77 -22.36
CA SER A 189 -50.74 1.41 -23.64
C SER A 189 -52.17 0.91 -23.46
N LYS A 190 -52.43 0.14 -22.40
CA LYS A 190 -53.75 -0.42 -22.07
C LYS A 190 -54.81 0.64 -21.84
N LYS A 191 -54.45 1.78 -21.27
CA LYS A 191 -55.36 2.91 -20.99
C LYS A 191 -56.07 3.45 -22.24
N PHE A 192 -55.46 3.30 -23.41
CA PHE A 192 -55.99 3.81 -24.68
C PHE A 192 -56.78 2.77 -25.47
N LEU A 193 -56.79 1.51 -25.03
CA LEU A 193 -57.59 0.47 -25.68
C LEU A 193 -59.04 0.56 -25.19
N PRO A 194 -60.04 0.49 -26.09
CA PRO A 194 -61.44 0.52 -25.70
C PRO A 194 -61.79 -0.67 -24.81
N GLN A 195 -62.77 -0.52 -23.91
CA GLN A 195 -63.09 -1.51 -22.88
C GLN A 195 -63.45 -2.90 -23.45
N LYS A 196 -64.04 -2.96 -24.65
CA LYS A 196 -64.33 -4.20 -25.39
C LYS A 196 -63.10 -4.84 -26.07
N ALA A 197 -61.98 -4.13 -26.18
CA ALA A 197 -60.71 -4.61 -26.73
C ALA A 197 -59.70 -5.04 -25.64
N ILE A 198 -60.05 -4.87 -24.35
CA ILE A 198 -59.24 -5.25 -23.19
C ILE A 198 -59.10 -6.77 -23.03
N ASP A 199 -59.95 -7.55 -23.70
CA ASP A 199 -59.68 -8.97 -23.95
C ASP A 199 -58.38 -9.06 -24.75
N LEU A 200 -57.26 -9.14 -24.03
CA LEU A 200 -55.94 -9.41 -24.57
C LEU A 200 -56.12 -10.57 -25.54
N PRO A 201 -55.58 -10.46 -26.77
CA PRO A 201 -55.71 -11.56 -27.70
C PRO A 201 -54.96 -12.77 -27.08
N PRO A 202 -55.14 -13.99 -27.61
CA PRO A 202 -54.30 -15.11 -27.21
C PRO A 202 -52.83 -14.70 -27.38
N PHE A 203 -52.19 -14.37 -26.27
CA PHE A 203 -50.76 -14.17 -26.19
C PHE A 203 -50.14 -15.54 -25.95
N ASP A 204 -48.89 -15.68 -26.34
CA ASP A 204 -48.13 -16.90 -26.15
C ASP A 204 -47.92 -17.11 -24.63
N LYS A 205 -48.84 -17.86 -24.01
CA LYS A 205 -48.82 -18.15 -22.58
C LYS A 205 -47.53 -18.86 -22.20
N ASP A 206 -47.01 -19.71 -23.08
CA ASP A 206 -45.78 -20.46 -22.85
C ASP A 206 -44.57 -19.52 -22.82
N LYS A 207 -44.52 -18.54 -23.74
CA LYS A 207 -43.48 -17.49 -23.73
C LYS A 207 -43.56 -16.62 -22.47
N VAL A 208 -44.75 -16.20 -22.07
CA VAL A 208 -44.95 -15.37 -20.86
C VAL A 208 -44.61 -16.16 -19.59
N GLN A 209 -45.02 -17.42 -19.50
CA GLN A 209 -44.69 -18.31 -18.40
C GLN A 209 -43.18 -18.59 -18.34
N SER A 210 -42.53 -18.84 -19.48
CA SER A 210 -41.08 -19.01 -19.58
C SER A 210 -40.33 -17.77 -19.08
N ASN A 211 -40.76 -16.57 -19.48
CA ASN A 211 -40.19 -15.32 -18.99
C ASN A 211 -40.44 -15.13 -17.48
N ALA A 212 -41.62 -15.49 -16.98
CA ALA A 212 -41.92 -15.45 -15.55
C ALA A 212 -41.01 -16.40 -14.75
N VAL A 213 -40.73 -17.61 -15.26
CA VAL A 213 -39.75 -18.53 -14.66
C VAL A 213 -38.35 -17.91 -14.67
N GLN A 214 -37.93 -17.25 -15.75
CA GLN A 214 -36.64 -16.56 -15.82
C GLN A 214 -36.53 -15.38 -14.85
N TRP A 215 -37.57 -14.56 -14.72
CA TRP A 215 -37.66 -13.50 -13.71
C TRP A 215 -37.60 -14.10 -12.30
N GLY A 216 -38.29 -15.22 -12.12
CA GLY A 216 -38.24 -16.04 -10.92
C GLY A 216 -36.82 -16.40 -10.57
N GLN A 217 -36.08 -17.06 -11.45
CA GLN A 217 -34.67 -17.43 -11.24
C GLN A 217 -33.77 -16.22 -10.89
N LYS A 218 -34.09 -15.03 -11.42
CA LYS A 218 -33.39 -13.77 -11.11
C LYS A 218 -33.80 -13.13 -9.77
N GLY A 219 -34.84 -13.63 -9.10
CA GLY A 219 -35.38 -13.06 -7.85
C GLY A 219 -36.35 -11.89 -8.08
N GLU A 220 -36.83 -11.69 -9.30
CA GLU A 220 -37.74 -10.58 -9.65
C GLU A 220 -39.21 -10.95 -9.35
N PHE A 221 -39.50 -11.44 -8.14
CA PHE A 221 -40.83 -11.97 -7.77
C PHE A 221 -41.95 -10.93 -7.86
N TRP A 222 -41.62 -9.66 -7.65
CA TRP A 222 -42.56 -8.56 -7.85
C TRP A 222 -43.09 -8.49 -9.29
N LYS A 223 -42.28 -8.88 -10.30
CA LYS A 223 -42.73 -8.96 -11.70
C LYS A 223 -43.72 -10.09 -11.91
N ILE A 224 -43.47 -11.25 -11.29
CA ILE A 224 -44.37 -12.40 -11.36
C ILE A 224 -45.71 -12.05 -10.69
N LYS A 225 -45.67 -11.41 -9.51
CA LYS A 225 -46.88 -10.92 -8.82
C LYS A 225 -47.64 -9.90 -9.67
N ALA A 226 -46.93 -8.94 -10.24
CA ALA A 226 -47.49 -7.92 -11.13
C ALA A 226 -48.13 -8.53 -12.39
N LEU A 227 -47.53 -9.58 -12.95
CA LEU A 227 -48.06 -10.36 -14.07
C LEU A 227 -49.33 -11.13 -13.66
N ASN A 228 -49.27 -11.91 -12.58
CA ASN A 228 -50.42 -12.70 -12.10
C ASN A 228 -51.63 -11.81 -11.77
N ASN A 229 -51.40 -10.65 -11.17
CA ASN A 229 -52.47 -9.68 -10.89
C ASN A 229 -53.14 -9.11 -12.15
N ARG A 230 -52.42 -9.04 -13.28
CA ARG A 230 -52.91 -8.43 -14.52
C ARG A 230 -53.58 -9.42 -15.46
N VAL A 231 -53.11 -10.66 -15.47
CA VAL A 231 -53.46 -11.64 -16.50
C VAL A 231 -54.00 -12.95 -15.92
N GLY A 232 -54.13 -13.02 -14.58
CA GLY A 232 -54.54 -14.23 -13.86
C GLY A 232 -53.37 -15.17 -13.60
N ASN A 233 -53.66 -16.36 -13.06
CA ASN A 233 -52.69 -17.36 -12.60
C ASN A 233 -51.87 -18.00 -13.74
N ILE A 234 -51.07 -17.21 -14.48
CA ILE A 234 -50.13 -17.71 -15.50
C ILE A 234 -48.97 -18.42 -14.81
N PHE A 235 -48.42 -17.81 -13.77
CA PHE A 235 -47.41 -18.44 -12.95
C PHE A 235 -48.10 -19.27 -11.87
N THR A 236 -48.03 -20.59 -12.02
CA THR A 236 -48.77 -21.55 -11.20
C THR A 236 -48.06 -21.86 -9.89
N GLU A 237 -48.77 -22.46 -8.95
CA GLU A 237 -48.16 -23.01 -7.73
C GLU A 237 -47.07 -24.05 -8.05
N ASN A 238 -47.24 -24.84 -9.12
CA ASN A 238 -46.25 -25.80 -9.57
C ASN A 238 -44.97 -25.12 -10.10
N ASP A 239 -45.09 -23.99 -10.80
CA ASP A 239 -43.94 -23.19 -11.25
C ASP A 239 -43.18 -22.59 -10.07
N ALA A 240 -43.95 -22.08 -9.09
CA ALA A 240 -43.42 -21.59 -7.83
C ALA A 240 -42.66 -22.72 -7.10
N LYS A 241 -43.22 -23.94 -7.08
CA LYS A 241 -42.64 -25.11 -6.41
C LYS A 241 -41.33 -25.53 -7.08
N ASN A 242 -41.31 -25.53 -8.42
CA ASN A 242 -40.10 -25.78 -9.21
C ASN A 242 -39.01 -24.72 -8.97
N LEU A 243 -39.37 -23.45 -8.83
CA LEU A 243 -38.42 -22.40 -8.40
C LEU A 243 -37.93 -22.64 -6.96
N GLY A 244 -38.80 -23.08 -6.06
CA GLY A 244 -38.42 -23.46 -4.71
C GLY A 244 -37.38 -24.59 -4.69
N VAL A 245 -37.58 -25.62 -5.51
CA VAL A 245 -36.60 -26.71 -5.73
C VAL A 245 -35.29 -26.14 -6.29
N TYR A 246 -35.36 -25.24 -7.27
CA TYR A 246 -34.19 -24.59 -7.85
C TYR A 246 -33.38 -23.78 -6.83
N PHE A 247 -34.03 -22.95 -6.00
CA PHE A 247 -33.34 -22.12 -5.01
C PHE A 247 -32.76 -22.93 -3.86
N LEU A 248 -33.52 -23.87 -3.30
CA LEU A 248 -33.03 -24.70 -2.21
C LEU A 248 -31.90 -25.62 -2.69
N GLY A 249 -32.03 -26.22 -3.87
CA GLY A 249 -30.96 -27.00 -4.51
C GLY A 249 -29.73 -26.16 -4.86
N GLY A 250 -29.91 -24.87 -5.17
CA GLY A 250 -28.85 -23.91 -5.46
C GLY A 250 -28.34 -23.11 -4.25
N PHE A 251 -28.79 -23.43 -3.04
CA PHE A 251 -28.39 -22.75 -1.79
C PHE A 251 -28.74 -21.24 -1.70
N ASP A 252 -29.76 -20.79 -2.45
CA ASP A 252 -30.27 -19.42 -2.45
C ASP A 252 -31.45 -19.27 -1.49
N ILE A 253 -31.15 -19.40 -0.19
CA ILE A 253 -32.16 -19.40 0.90
C ILE A 253 -32.97 -18.11 0.95
N SER A 254 -32.33 -16.96 0.69
CA SER A 254 -32.99 -15.65 0.71
C SER A 254 -34.08 -15.58 -0.36
N LYS A 255 -33.78 -16.02 -1.59
CA LYS A 255 -34.77 -16.03 -2.67
C LYS A 255 -35.88 -17.03 -2.44
N TYR A 256 -35.59 -18.17 -1.81
CA TYR A 256 -36.65 -19.10 -1.39
C TYR A 256 -37.60 -18.45 -0.37
N ASP A 257 -37.04 -17.77 0.66
CA ASP A 257 -37.86 -17.14 1.71
C ASP A 257 -38.70 -15.98 1.15
N GLU A 258 -38.17 -15.22 0.18
CA GLU A 258 -38.92 -14.21 -0.58
C GLU A 258 -40.03 -14.82 -1.44
N LEU A 259 -39.71 -15.87 -2.22
CA LEU A 259 -40.68 -16.61 -3.01
C LEU A 259 -41.82 -17.15 -2.11
N LYS A 260 -41.49 -17.67 -0.93
CA LYS A 260 -42.45 -18.23 0.03
C LYS A 260 -43.41 -17.17 0.59
N LYS A 261 -42.91 -15.95 0.86
CA LYS A 261 -43.76 -14.83 1.28
C LYS A 261 -44.78 -14.45 0.21
N GLU A 262 -44.41 -14.57 -1.06
CA GLU A 262 -45.25 -14.11 -2.16
C GLU A 262 -46.26 -15.17 -2.64
N PHE A 263 -45.92 -16.47 -2.58
CA PHE A 263 -46.72 -17.53 -3.23
C PHE A 263 -47.35 -18.56 -2.29
N SER A 264 -47.24 -18.43 -0.96
CA SER A 264 -47.92 -19.28 0.05
C SER A 264 -47.95 -20.78 -0.31
N PHE A 265 -46.79 -21.43 -0.25
CA PHE A 265 -46.63 -22.83 -0.68
C PHE A 265 -47.34 -23.87 0.19
N VAL A 266 -47.85 -24.91 -0.46
CA VAL A 266 -48.06 -26.25 0.14
C VAL A 266 -46.71 -26.99 0.23
N ASP A 267 -46.55 -27.83 1.24
CA ASP A 267 -45.31 -28.56 1.55
C ASP A 267 -44.69 -29.29 0.34
N PHE A 268 -43.37 -29.46 0.34
CA PHE A 268 -42.68 -30.29 -0.65
C PHE A 268 -43.06 -31.77 -0.47
N ASP A 269 -43.44 -32.42 -1.57
CA ASP A 269 -43.63 -33.87 -1.57
C ASP A 269 -42.28 -34.59 -1.64
N ASP A 270 -42.30 -35.92 -1.56
CA ASP A 270 -41.07 -36.73 -1.55
C ASP A 270 -40.30 -36.65 -2.88
N VAL A 271 -41.00 -36.42 -3.99
CA VAL A 271 -40.36 -36.26 -5.31
C VAL A 271 -39.57 -34.96 -5.36
N ASP A 272 -40.12 -33.87 -4.83
CA ASP A 272 -39.45 -32.58 -4.79
C ASP A 272 -38.34 -32.53 -3.74
N LYS A 273 -38.53 -33.18 -2.58
CA LYS A 273 -37.47 -33.37 -1.59
C LYS A 273 -36.27 -34.11 -2.19
N GLU A 274 -36.48 -35.15 -2.98
CA GLU A 274 -35.39 -35.86 -3.65
C GLU A 274 -34.71 -35.03 -4.75
N LYS A 275 -35.45 -34.20 -5.49
CA LYS A 275 -34.86 -33.23 -6.43
C LYS A 275 -33.99 -32.21 -5.69
N ILE A 276 -34.47 -31.68 -4.56
CA ILE A 276 -33.72 -30.76 -3.70
C ILE A 276 -32.46 -31.44 -3.18
N ARG A 277 -32.54 -32.69 -2.69
CA ARG A 277 -31.39 -33.46 -2.23
C ARG A 277 -30.34 -33.60 -3.33
N LYS A 278 -30.70 -34.13 -4.50
CA LYS A 278 -29.78 -34.30 -5.64
C LYS A 278 -29.14 -32.98 -6.07
N ALA A 279 -29.94 -31.91 -6.17
CA ALA A 279 -29.44 -30.60 -6.55
C ALA A 279 -28.50 -30.01 -5.49
N ALA A 280 -28.86 -30.11 -4.21
CA ALA A 280 -28.04 -29.65 -3.09
C ALA A 280 -26.70 -30.40 -3.01
N ILE A 281 -26.71 -31.72 -3.18
CA ILE A 281 -25.49 -32.54 -3.24
C ILE A 281 -24.62 -32.11 -4.42
N ASN A 282 -25.16 -31.99 -5.64
CA ASN A 282 -24.41 -31.54 -6.80
C ASN A 282 -23.83 -30.12 -6.62
N TYR A 283 -24.59 -29.23 -5.96
CA TYR A 283 -24.10 -27.90 -5.62
C TYR A 283 -22.94 -27.97 -4.63
N LEU A 284 -23.05 -28.78 -3.57
CA LEU A 284 -21.99 -28.99 -2.58
C LEU A 284 -20.78 -29.71 -3.16
N THR A 285 -20.93 -30.57 -4.16
CA THR A 285 -19.79 -31.17 -4.87
C THR A 285 -18.97 -30.09 -5.55
N LYS A 286 -19.58 -28.99 -6.00
CA LYS A 286 -18.88 -27.86 -6.64
C LYS A 286 -18.48 -26.77 -5.64
N ASN A 287 -19.25 -26.59 -4.57
CA ASN A 287 -19.14 -25.50 -3.59
C ASN A 287 -19.30 -26.00 -2.13
N PRO A 288 -18.44 -26.91 -1.67
CA PRO A 288 -18.51 -27.53 -0.35
C PRO A 288 -18.49 -26.51 0.81
N GLN A 289 -17.88 -25.34 0.65
CA GLN A 289 -17.84 -24.29 1.68
C GLN A 289 -19.22 -23.82 2.19
N HIS A 290 -20.30 -24.12 1.46
CA HIS A 290 -21.67 -23.75 1.82
C HIS A 290 -22.40 -24.82 2.66
N TYR A 291 -21.72 -25.88 3.12
CA TYR A 291 -22.32 -26.96 3.91
C TYR A 291 -23.08 -26.48 5.16
N ASN A 292 -22.65 -25.37 5.76
CA ASN A 292 -23.30 -24.79 6.93
C ASN A 292 -24.75 -24.33 6.70
N ARG A 293 -25.17 -24.20 5.43
CA ARG A 293 -26.56 -23.87 5.06
C ARG A 293 -27.47 -25.10 4.94
N ILE A 294 -26.94 -26.32 5.08
CA ILE A 294 -27.74 -27.56 5.01
C ILE A 294 -28.81 -27.58 6.11
N SER A 295 -28.50 -27.12 7.32
CA SER A 295 -29.47 -27.00 8.40
C SER A 295 -30.65 -26.11 8.00
N SER A 296 -30.39 -24.98 7.37
CA SER A 296 -31.42 -24.07 6.87
C SER A 296 -32.27 -24.70 5.77
N ILE A 297 -31.70 -25.54 4.91
CA ILE A 297 -32.45 -26.32 3.90
C ILE A 297 -33.34 -27.35 4.61
N ASN A 298 -32.78 -28.14 5.55
CA ASN A 298 -33.50 -29.17 6.30
C ASN A 298 -34.72 -28.58 7.05
N GLU A 299 -34.57 -27.40 7.66
CA GLU A 299 -35.66 -26.68 8.32
C GLU A 299 -36.82 -26.34 7.35
N ARG A 300 -36.50 -25.97 6.11
CA ARG A 300 -37.46 -25.50 5.11
C ARG A 300 -38.13 -26.63 4.35
N THR A 301 -37.41 -27.72 4.12
CA THR A 301 -37.92 -28.93 3.46
C THR A 301 -38.57 -29.90 4.45
N GLN A 302 -38.35 -29.70 5.76
CA GLN A 302 -38.70 -30.65 6.82
C GLN A 302 -38.16 -32.07 6.53
N SER A 303 -37.00 -32.16 5.87
CA SER A 303 -36.38 -33.42 5.47
C SER A 303 -34.86 -33.31 5.60
N LEU A 304 -34.21 -34.38 6.04
CA LEU A 304 -32.76 -34.42 6.16
C LEU A 304 -32.13 -34.61 4.78
N ILE A 305 -31.28 -33.68 4.36
CA ILE A 305 -30.39 -33.87 3.22
C ILE A 305 -29.27 -34.81 3.63
N THR A 306 -29.27 -36.01 3.04
CA THR A 306 -28.23 -37.03 3.25
C THR A 306 -27.39 -37.23 1.99
N ALA A 307 -26.12 -37.62 2.20
CA ALA A 307 -25.20 -38.00 1.13
C ALA A 307 -24.86 -39.49 1.21
N THR A 308 -24.78 -40.15 0.06
CA THR A 308 -24.18 -41.47 -0.07
C THR A 308 -22.66 -41.42 0.17
N PRO A 309 -21.99 -42.54 0.48
CA PRO A 309 -20.54 -42.57 0.66
C PRO A 309 -19.75 -42.03 -0.55
N ILE A 310 -20.26 -42.27 -1.76
CA ILE A 310 -19.65 -41.80 -3.02
C ILE A 310 -19.85 -40.29 -3.17
N GLU A 311 -21.08 -39.78 -2.96
CA GLU A 311 -21.36 -38.34 -3.00
C GLU A 311 -20.53 -37.58 -1.96
N LEU A 312 -20.36 -38.13 -0.75
CA LEU A 312 -19.50 -37.56 0.28
C LEU A 312 -18.03 -37.55 -0.17
N LYS A 313 -17.56 -38.64 -0.80
CA LYS A 313 -16.19 -38.70 -1.36
C LYS A 313 -15.95 -37.56 -2.35
N ASP A 314 -16.89 -37.31 -3.25
CA ASP A 314 -16.77 -36.29 -4.28
C ASP A 314 -16.78 -34.87 -3.69
N ILE A 315 -17.67 -34.60 -2.74
CA ILE A 315 -17.73 -33.32 -2.01
C ILE A 315 -16.40 -33.05 -1.29
N VAL A 316 -15.89 -34.06 -0.57
CA VAL A 316 -14.64 -33.99 0.19
C VAL A 316 -13.44 -33.81 -0.75
N SER A 317 -13.43 -34.48 -1.90
CA SER A 317 -12.36 -34.36 -2.90
C SER A 317 -12.30 -32.94 -3.47
N THR A 318 -13.42 -32.39 -3.94
CA THR A 318 -13.46 -31.01 -4.46
C THR A 318 -13.11 -29.98 -3.39
N TYR A 319 -13.51 -30.22 -2.13
CA TYR A 319 -13.16 -29.35 -1.02
C TYR A 319 -11.65 -29.19 -0.86
N PHE A 320 -10.90 -30.27 -1.03
CA PHE A 320 -9.44 -30.25 -0.95
C PHE A 320 -8.75 -29.73 -2.21
N GLU A 321 -9.26 -30.04 -3.40
CA GLU A 321 -8.74 -29.52 -4.67
C GLU A 321 -8.74 -27.98 -4.68
N LYS A 322 -9.84 -27.37 -4.21
CA LYS A 322 -10.04 -25.92 -4.23
C LYS A 322 -9.42 -25.13 -3.07
N ASP A 323 -8.51 -25.74 -2.30
CA ASP A 323 -7.71 -25.05 -1.26
C ASP A 323 -8.50 -24.51 -0.06
N TRP A 324 -9.74 -24.94 0.15
CA TRP A 324 -10.53 -24.52 1.31
C TRP A 324 -10.11 -25.20 2.64
N SER A 325 -8.91 -25.78 2.63
CA SER A 325 -8.21 -26.68 3.57
C SER A 325 -8.18 -26.36 5.08
N ARG A 326 -8.79 -25.27 5.54
CA ARG A 326 -8.70 -24.82 6.93
C ARG A 326 -9.70 -25.47 7.90
N GLN A 327 -10.77 -26.10 7.42
CA GLN A 327 -11.79 -26.70 8.28
C GLN A 327 -11.74 -28.24 8.26
N ASP A 328 -12.21 -28.85 9.35
CA ASP A 328 -12.29 -30.30 9.49
C ASP A 328 -13.46 -30.84 8.62
N PRO A 329 -13.21 -31.76 7.66
CA PRO A 329 -14.23 -32.36 6.84
C PRO A 329 -15.23 -33.21 7.63
N ARG A 330 -14.93 -33.52 8.91
CA ARG A 330 -15.92 -34.09 9.83
C ARG A 330 -17.18 -33.23 9.88
N HIS A 331 -17.07 -31.92 9.72
CA HIS A 331 -18.23 -31.03 9.67
C HIS A 331 -19.14 -31.28 8.44
N PHE A 332 -18.60 -31.72 7.29
CA PHE A 332 -19.43 -32.13 6.15
C PHE A 332 -20.16 -33.42 6.43
N ALA A 333 -19.43 -34.38 7.00
CA ALA A 333 -19.94 -35.70 7.34
C ALA A 333 -21.06 -35.58 8.38
N GLU A 334 -20.86 -34.76 9.42
CA GLU A 334 -21.88 -34.40 10.41
C GLU A 334 -23.10 -33.72 9.78
N ALA A 335 -22.90 -32.71 8.93
CA ALA A 335 -24.00 -31.97 8.31
C ALA A 335 -24.82 -32.81 7.30
N LEU A 336 -24.21 -33.82 6.69
CA LEU A 336 -24.83 -34.73 5.73
C LEU A 336 -25.23 -36.09 6.35
N HIS A 337 -25.14 -36.20 7.68
CA HIS A 337 -25.47 -37.40 8.45
C HIS A 337 -24.75 -38.68 7.98
N GLN A 338 -23.46 -38.57 7.68
CA GLN A 338 -22.63 -39.66 7.16
C GLN A 338 -21.26 -39.72 7.89
N GLN A 339 -20.57 -40.85 7.82
CA GLN A 339 -19.20 -40.99 8.37
C GLN A 339 -18.14 -40.89 7.27
N LEU A 340 -16.99 -40.30 7.60
CA LEU A 340 -15.80 -40.34 6.75
C LEU A 340 -15.13 -41.72 6.84
N ASP A 341 -14.79 -42.29 5.69
CA ASP A 341 -13.99 -43.51 5.62
C ASP A 341 -12.51 -43.20 5.95
N PRO A 342 -11.82 -44.04 6.74
CA PRO A 342 -10.37 -43.97 6.94
C PRO A 342 -9.54 -43.70 5.67
N VAL A 343 -9.92 -44.25 4.51
CA VAL A 343 -9.21 -44.03 3.24
C VAL A 343 -9.35 -42.58 2.78
N GLN A 344 -10.53 -41.97 2.93
CA GLN A 344 -10.78 -40.56 2.59
C GLN A 344 -9.99 -39.62 3.50
N ILE A 345 -9.84 -39.99 4.78
CA ILE A 345 -9.02 -39.28 5.76
C ILE A 345 -7.54 -39.34 5.36
N GLN A 346 -7.06 -40.49 4.90
CA GLN A 346 -5.67 -40.68 4.46
C GLN A 346 -5.35 -39.93 3.16
N GLU A 347 -6.23 -39.99 2.15
CA GLU A 347 -6.12 -39.23 0.89
C GLU A 347 -6.02 -37.73 1.15
N ARG A 348 -6.86 -37.20 2.06
CA ARG A 348 -6.81 -35.82 2.53
C ARG A 348 -5.43 -35.42 3.06
N TYR A 349 -4.86 -36.22 3.96
CA TYR A 349 -3.57 -35.88 4.56
C TYR A 349 -2.44 -35.94 3.52
N GLY A 350 -2.50 -36.88 2.58
CA GLY A 350 -1.58 -36.93 1.45
C GLY A 350 -1.61 -35.67 0.58
N VAL A 351 -2.80 -35.15 0.27
CA VAL A 351 -2.96 -33.92 -0.54
C VAL A 351 -2.53 -32.67 0.22
N LEU A 352 -2.94 -32.52 1.49
CA LEU A 352 -2.53 -31.38 2.33
C LEU A 352 -1.01 -31.37 2.52
N LEU A 353 -0.41 -32.50 2.83
CA LEU A 353 1.04 -32.62 3.01
C LEU A 353 1.78 -32.25 1.71
N LYS A 354 1.38 -32.80 0.56
CA LYS A 354 1.96 -32.45 -0.76
C LYS A 354 1.80 -30.96 -1.10
N LYS A 355 0.68 -30.36 -0.71
CA LYS A 355 0.39 -28.95 -0.96
C LYS A 355 1.19 -28.01 -0.07
N TYR A 356 1.33 -28.31 1.21
CA TYR A 356 2.18 -27.55 2.12
C TYR A 356 3.66 -27.72 1.74
N LEU A 357 4.08 -28.93 1.35
CA LEU A 357 5.42 -29.19 0.82
C LEU A 357 5.69 -28.42 -0.49
N SER A 358 4.71 -28.29 -1.39
CA SER A 358 4.88 -27.49 -2.62
C SER A 358 4.80 -25.97 -2.40
N LYS A 359 4.00 -25.50 -1.43
CA LYS A 359 3.84 -24.07 -1.10
C LYS A 359 4.90 -23.49 -0.19
N ALA A 360 5.53 -24.27 0.68
CA ALA A 360 6.48 -23.72 1.64
C ALA A 360 7.85 -23.35 1.04
N GLY A 361 7.93 -23.24 -0.29
CA GLY A 361 8.87 -22.35 -0.96
C GLY A 361 8.50 -20.87 -0.88
N LYS A 362 7.34 -20.48 -0.29
CA LYS A 362 6.85 -19.09 -0.29
C LYS A 362 6.24 -18.52 1.00
N TYR A 363 5.86 -19.25 2.07
CA TYR A 363 5.36 -18.61 3.32
C TYR A 363 5.57 -19.46 4.61
N GLU A 364 5.80 -18.76 5.74
CA GLU A 364 6.17 -19.20 7.09
C GLU A 364 5.01 -19.70 8.00
N ASP A 365 4.02 -20.45 7.50
CA ASP A 365 2.85 -20.79 8.32
C ASP A 365 3.05 -22.04 9.23
N LYS A 366 3.88 -21.90 10.27
CA LYS A 366 4.22 -22.95 11.26
C LYS A 366 3.03 -23.45 12.11
N SER A 367 2.00 -22.61 12.29
CA SER A 367 0.87 -22.87 13.19
C SER A 367 -0.09 -23.95 12.68
N GLU A 368 -0.34 -23.99 11.37
CA GLU A 368 -1.34 -24.88 10.77
C GLU A 368 -0.83 -26.34 10.68
N ALA A 369 0.46 -26.55 10.44
CA ALA A 369 1.08 -27.87 10.45
C ALA A 369 1.06 -28.50 11.86
N GLN A 370 1.31 -27.71 12.90
CA GLN A 370 1.27 -28.15 14.30
C GLN A 370 -0.16 -28.50 14.77
N GLN A 371 -1.18 -27.77 14.32
CA GLN A 371 -2.59 -28.12 14.58
C GLN A 371 -3.03 -29.42 13.91
N LEU A 372 -2.55 -29.69 12.68
CA LEU A 372 -2.84 -30.95 11.97
C LEU A 372 -2.29 -32.19 12.70
N GLN A 373 -1.10 -32.07 13.31
CA GLN A 373 -0.43 -33.15 14.05
C GLN A 373 -1.08 -33.42 15.41
N LYS A 374 -1.58 -32.38 16.09
CA LYS A 374 -2.22 -32.49 17.41
C LYS A 374 -3.59 -33.21 17.36
N ASN A 375 -4.25 -33.21 16.21
CA ASN A 375 -5.63 -33.68 16.05
C ASN A 375 -5.76 -35.14 15.57
N THR A 376 -4.66 -35.85 15.28
CA THR A 376 -4.74 -37.09 14.49
C THR A 376 -4.14 -38.34 15.11
N SER A 377 -3.20 -38.25 16.06
CA SER A 377 -2.58 -39.45 16.68
C SER A 377 -2.01 -40.49 15.69
N VAL A 378 -1.72 -40.11 14.43
CA VAL A 378 -1.15 -41.02 13.40
C VAL A 378 0.37 -40.80 13.30
N PRO A 379 1.20 -41.85 13.35
CA PRO A 379 2.65 -41.73 13.22
C PRO A 379 3.08 -41.27 11.81
N LEU A 380 4.06 -40.36 11.76
CA LEU A 380 4.75 -39.97 10.52
C LEU A 380 5.68 -41.11 10.09
N SER A 381 5.65 -41.50 8.82
CA SER A 381 6.53 -42.55 8.30
C SER A 381 7.96 -42.04 8.04
N ASP A 382 8.94 -42.95 8.12
CA ASP A 382 10.36 -42.65 7.87
C ASP A 382 10.64 -42.05 6.48
N GLU A 383 9.81 -42.39 5.49
CA GLU A 383 9.87 -41.80 4.14
C GLU A 383 9.55 -40.30 4.14
N VAL A 384 8.58 -39.85 4.93
CA VAL A 384 8.20 -38.42 5.02
C VAL A 384 9.33 -37.60 5.64
N VAL A 385 9.99 -38.15 6.66
CA VAL A 385 11.13 -37.51 7.33
C VAL A 385 12.34 -37.44 6.38
N SER A 386 12.58 -38.50 5.61
CA SER A 386 13.66 -38.53 4.61
C SER A 386 13.46 -37.50 3.49
N GLU A 387 12.22 -37.33 3.02
CA GLU A 387 11.87 -36.34 1.98
C GLU A 387 12.00 -34.89 2.49
N LEU A 388 11.63 -34.64 3.75
CA LEU A 388 11.83 -33.34 4.43
C LEU A 388 13.31 -33.01 4.61
N THR A 389 14.15 -34.00 4.85
CA THR A 389 15.61 -33.83 4.97
C THR A 389 16.25 -33.45 3.63
N ARG A 390 15.63 -33.86 2.52
CA ARG A 390 16.09 -33.57 1.15
C ARG A 390 15.72 -32.15 0.69
N HIS A 391 14.65 -31.56 1.23
CA HIS A 391 14.24 -30.19 0.95
C HIS A 391 14.85 -29.24 1.99
N LYS A 392 15.84 -28.42 1.58
CA LYS A 392 16.58 -27.45 2.42
C LYS A 392 15.69 -26.36 3.07
N ARG A 393 14.78 -26.72 3.98
CA ARG A 393 13.84 -25.78 4.64
C ARG A 393 14.04 -25.84 6.15
N HIS A 394 15.04 -25.11 6.60
CA HIS A 394 15.52 -25.10 7.98
C HIS A 394 14.44 -24.72 9.01
N ALA A 395 13.55 -23.79 8.66
CA ALA A 395 12.45 -23.38 9.53
C ALA A 395 11.43 -24.50 9.79
N GLU A 396 11.17 -25.37 8.79
CA GLU A 396 10.26 -26.52 8.91
C GLU A 396 10.91 -27.64 9.73
N MET A 397 12.20 -27.90 9.52
CA MET A 397 12.96 -28.87 10.32
C MET A 397 12.90 -28.53 11.81
N ILE A 398 13.13 -27.26 12.18
CA ILE A 398 13.08 -26.79 13.57
C ILE A 398 11.68 -26.98 14.18
N THR A 399 10.61 -26.71 13.43
CA THR A 399 9.23 -26.88 13.92
C THR A 399 8.87 -28.34 14.18
N ILE A 400 9.38 -29.24 13.35
CA ILE A 400 9.22 -30.68 13.53
C ILE A 400 10.06 -31.16 14.73
N LEU A 401 11.27 -30.62 14.90
CA LEU A 401 12.11 -30.88 16.05
C LEU A 401 11.44 -30.46 17.37
N ASP A 402 10.89 -29.24 17.43
CA ASP A 402 10.13 -28.74 18.60
C ASP A 402 8.92 -29.65 18.92
N ALA A 403 8.24 -30.14 17.88
CA ALA A 403 7.14 -31.09 18.04
C ALA A 403 7.61 -32.44 18.61
N CYS A 404 8.70 -33.00 18.08
CA CYS A 404 9.30 -34.25 18.59
C CYS A 404 9.72 -34.12 20.07
N GLN A 405 10.32 -32.98 20.46
CA GLN A 405 10.71 -32.71 21.84
C GLN A 405 9.49 -32.57 22.77
N SER A 406 8.44 -31.86 22.34
CA SER A 406 7.21 -31.70 23.13
C SER A 406 6.48 -33.03 23.38
N LEU A 407 6.74 -34.03 22.54
CA LEU A 407 6.15 -35.37 22.61
C LEU A 407 7.10 -36.40 23.25
N GLY A 408 8.29 -36.00 23.69
CA GLY A 408 9.24 -36.89 24.39
C GLY A 408 10.01 -37.86 23.47
N TYR A 409 10.06 -37.61 22.16
CA TYR A 409 10.82 -38.45 21.23
C TYR A 409 12.30 -38.11 21.21
N GLU A 410 13.17 -39.13 21.25
CA GLU A 410 14.60 -38.96 21.05
C GLU A 410 14.93 -38.98 19.55
N LEU A 411 15.58 -37.92 19.07
CA LEU A 411 16.06 -37.83 17.69
C LEU A 411 17.35 -38.62 17.55
N GLY A 412 17.47 -39.41 16.48
CA GLY A 412 18.71 -40.12 16.17
C GLY A 412 19.88 -39.15 15.94
N GLU A 413 21.07 -39.52 16.41
CA GLU A 413 22.30 -38.70 16.32
C GLU A 413 22.59 -38.20 14.90
N LYS A 414 22.38 -39.06 13.90
CA LYS A 414 22.58 -38.72 12.48
C LYS A 414 21.72 -37.52 12.05
N ILE A 415 20.47 -37.48 12.50
CA ILE A 415 19.52 -36.42 12.16
C ILE A 415 19.97 -35.09 12.76
N VAL A 416 20.40 -35.10 14.03
CA VAL A 416 20.89 -33.91 14.72
C VAL A 416 22.15 -33.34 14.04
N ASN A 417 23.08 -34.21 13.63
CA ASN A 417 24.28 -33.80 12.91
C ASN A 417 23.96 -33.21 11.51
N ASP A 418 23.05 -33.83 10.76
CA ASP A 418 22.65 -33.36 9.43
C ASP A 418 21.91 -32.02 9.48
N ILE A 419 21.09 -31.80 10.52
CA ILE A 419 20.41 -30.52 10.76
C ILE A 419 21.42 -29.44 11.14
N ALA A 420 22.34 -29.72 12.07
CA ALA A 420 23.40 -28.77 12.42
C ALA A 420 24.23 -28.37 11.19
N ARG A 421 24.60 -29.35 10.35
CA ARG A 421 25.32 -29.08 9.10
C ARG A 421 24.53 -28.18 8.16
N SER A 422 23.22 -28.43 8.01
CA SER A 422 22.35 -27.65 7.14
C SER A 422 22.19 -26.21 7.63
N LEU A 423 21.94 -26.02 8.93
CA LEU A 423 21.86 -24.70 9.57
C LEU A 423 23.16 -23.90 9.43
N TYR A 424 24.31 -24.56 9.61
CA TYR A 424 25.62 -23.96 9.42
C TYR A 424 25.85 -23.51 7.97
N ILE A 425 25.49 -24.34 6.98
CA ILE A 425 25.58 -24.00 5.56
C ILE A 425 24.72 -22.77 5.23
N ALA A 426 23.56 -22.66 5.88
CA ALA A 426 22.57 -21.62 5.62
C ALA A 426 22.76 -20.32 6.40
N ASP A 427 23.76 -20.25 7.28
CA ASP A 427 24.03 -19.11 8.16
C ASP A 427 22.94 -18.82 9.24
N GLU A 428 22.13 -19.83 9.60
CA GLU A 428 20.97 -19.69 10.49
C GLU A 428 21.34 -19.83 11.99
N SER A 429 21.97 -18.80 12.57
CA SER A 429 22.47 -18.86 13.96
C SER A 429 21.38 -18.94 15.03
N ASP A 430 20.21 -18.34 14.80
CA ASP A 430 19.11 -18.34 15.76
C ASP A 430 18.45 -19.72 15.86
N ASP A 431 18.32 -20.41 14.74
CA ASP A 431 17.82 -21.78 14.69
C ASP A 431 18.87 -22.77 15.23
N MET A 432 20.17 -22.51 15.05
CA MET A 432 21.22 -23.28 15.74
C MET A 432 21.12 -23.14 17.26
N LYS A 433 20.77 -21.95 17.78
CA LYS A 433 20.54 -21.74 19.21
C LYS A 433 19.39 -22.59 19.72
N ARG A 434 18.32 -22.75 18.94
CA ARG A 434 17.22 -23.67 19.29
C ARG A 434 17.71 -25.11 19.37
N LEU A 435 18.52 -25.57 18.41
CA LEU A 435 19.12 -26.90 18.42
C LEU A 435 19.95 -27.16 19.70
N SER A 436 20.57 -26.14 20.28
CA SER A 436 21.36 -26.27 21.53
C SER A 436 20.53 -26.64 22.77
N HIS A 437 19.21 -26.41 22.74
CA HIS A 437 18.29 -26.74 23.83
C HIS A 437 17.79 -28.19 23.80
N PHE A 438 18.18 -28.97 22.79
CA PHE A 438 17.80 -30.38 22.68
C PHE A 438 18.70 -31.27 23.56
N LYS A 439 18.12 -32.40 24.01
CA LYS A 439 18.82 -33.40 24.82
C LYS A 439 19.97 -34.04 24.05
N GLN A 440 19.74 -34.39 22.79
CA GLN A 440 20.77 -34.88 21.87
C GLN A 440 21.43 -33.69 21.16
N LYS A 441 22.75 -33.57 21.27
CA LYS A 441 23.53 -32.47 20.68
C LYS A 441 24.37 -32.97 19.50
N PRO A 442 24.74 -32.08 18.55
CA PRO A 442 25.70 -32.43 17.52
C PRO A 442 27.02 -32.88 18.15
N THR A 443 27.66 -33.89 17.56
CA THR A 443 28.93 -34.38 18.10
C THR A 443 30.08 -33.41 17.81
N PRO A 444 31.10 -33.31 18.69
CA PRO A 444 32.27 -32.47 18.43
C PRO A 444 32.96 -32.79 17.09
N HIS A 445 32.99 -34.07 16.71
CA HIS A 445 33.53 -34.49 15.42
C HIS A 445 32.71 -33.95 14.24
N ALA A 446 31.38 -34.02 14.30
CA ALA A 446 30.52 -33.46 13.26
C ALA A 446 30.68 -31.93 13.15
N LEU A 447 30.78 -31.23 14.28
CA LEU A 447 31.03 -29.77 14.30
C LEU A 447 32.39 -29.40 13.69
N GLU A 448 33.45 -30.15 13.98
CA GLU A 448 34.77 -29.93 13.38
C GLU A 448 34.74 -30.20 11.86
N GLU A 449 34.13 -31.31 11.43
CA GLU A 449 33.98 -31.63 10.00
C GLU A 449 33.11 -30.60 9.27
N MET A 450 32.10 -30.03 9.92
CA MET A 450 31.32 -28.92 9.37
C MET A 450 32.19 -27.68 9.12
N VAL A 451 32.97 -27.25 10.12
CA VAL A 451 33.85 -26.08 10.03
C VAL A 451 34.98 -26.28 9.00
N LYS A 452 35.43 -27.53 8.83
CA LYS A 452 36.47 -27.92 7.88
C LYS A 452 35.97 -28.00 6.44
N THR A 453 34.83 -28.67 6.21
CA THR A 453 34.37 -29.03 4.86
C THR A 453 33.54 -27.95 4.18
N VAL A 454 32.85 -27.11 4.95
CA VAL A 454 31.97 -26.07 4.39
C VAL A 454 32.77 -24.79 4.14
N ARG A 455 32.79 -24.35 2.87
CA ARG A 455 33.42 -23.09 2.47
C ARG A 455 32.56 -21.92 2.95
N LYS A 456 33.16 -21.03 3.73
CA LYS A 456 32.59 -19.75 4.19
C LYS A 456 33.63 -18.66 4.07
N GLU A 457 33.18 -17.42 3.98
CA GLU A 457 34.07 -16.27 4.07
C GLU A 457 34.78 -16.23 5.44
N PRO A 458 36.02 -15.73 5.53
CA PRO A 458 36.80 -15.75 6.78
C PRO A 458 36.05 -15.10 7.94
N LYS A 459 35.35 -13.99 7.71
CA LYS A 459 34.54 -13.28 8.73
C LYS A 459 33.38 -14.14 9.25
N GLU A 460 32.74 -14.92 8.37
CA GLU A 460 31.66 -15.83 8.76
C GLU A 460 32.19 -17.02 9.57
N LYS A 461 33.38 -17.53 9.23
CA LYS A 461 34.04 -18.58 10.03
C LYS A 461 34.28 -18.09 11.47
N VAL A 462 34.68 -16.84 11.66
CA VAL A 462 34.84 -16.23 12.99
C VAL A 462 33.50 -16.14 13.74
N LYS A 463 32.45 -15.63 13.08
CA LYS A 463 31.09 -15.58 13.65
C LYS A 463 30.67 -16.97 14.14
N TRP A 464 30.84 -17.99 13.31
CA TRP A 464 30.46 -19.36 13.65
C TRP A 464 31.33 -20.00 14.72
N ALA A 465 32.64 -19.71 14.76
CA ALA A 465 33.49 -20.16 15.87
C ALA A 465 32.97 -19.63 17.22
N HIS A 466 32.54 -18.37 17.27
CA HIS A 466 31.91 -17.79 18.46
C HIS A 466 30.56 -18.43 18.77
N THR A 467 29.69 -18.60 17.77
CA THR A 467 28.38 -19.23 17.92
C THR A 467 28.49 -20.67 18.43
N LEU A 468 29.34 -21.50 17.83
CA LEU A 468 29.51 -22.90 18.22
C LEU A 468 30.11 -23.04 19.62
N LYS A 469 31.07 -22.18 20.00
CA LYS A 469 31.57 -22.11 21.39
C LYS A 469 30.46 -21.74 22.36
N SER A 470 29.67 -20.70 22.04
CA SER A 470 28.60 -20.23 22.92
C SER A 470 27.48 -21.25 23.10
N LEU A 471 27.13 -21.99 22.05
CA LEU A 471 25.97 -22.89 22.06
C LEU A 471 26.31 -24.31 22.50
N PHE A 472 27.48 -24.82 22.10
CA PHE A 472 27.86 -26.22 22.30
C PHE A 472 29.13 -26.40 23.12
N SER A 473 29.73 -25.31 23.63
CA SER A 473 31.07 -25.35 24.28
C SER A 473 32.15 -25.94 23.37
N PHE A 474 31.94 -25.89 22.06
CA PHE A 474 32.85 -26.42 21.05
C PHE A 474 34.00 -25.44 20.79
N GLN A 475 35.23 -25.94 20.82
CA GLN A 475 36.42 -25.16 20.48
C GLN A 475 36.95 -25.62 19.11
N VAL A 476 37.03 -24.68 18.18
CA VAL A 476 37.68 -24.90 16.88
C VAL A 476 39.16 -25.22 17.11
N SER A 477 39.69 -26.20 16.37
CA SER A 477 41.09 -26.59 16.49
C SER A 477 42.06 -25.42 16.22
N THR A 478 43.22 -25.44 16.90
CA THR A 478 44.26 -24.40 16.75
C THR A 478 44.72 -24.27 15.30
N ALA A 479 44.96 -25.40 14.61
CA ALA A 479 45.34 -25.42 13.20
C ALA A 479 44.33 -24.69 12.31
N ARG A 480 43.02 -24.90 12.55
CA ARG A 480 41.98 -24.22 11.80
C ARG A 480 41.89 -22.73 12.15
N CYS A 481 42.16 -22.35 13.40
CA CYS A 481 42.24 -20.93 13.78
C CYS A 481 43.39 -20.21 13.07
N GLU A 482 44.55 -20.85 12.94
CA GLU A 482 45.71 -20.31 12.21
C GLU A 482 45.39 -20.08 10.72
N GLU A 483 44.70 -21.03 10.08
CA GLU A 483 44.22 -20.87 8.71
C GLU A 483 43.28 -19.66 8.57
N ILE A 484 42.32 -19.50 9.49
CA ILE A 484 41.39 -18.37 9.46
C ILE A 484 42.14 -17.04 9.66
N TYR A 485 43.13 -16.99 10.56
CA TYR A 485 43.96 -15.78 10.75
C TYR A 485 44.71 -15.38 9.48
N ARG A 486 45.29 -16.34 8.77
CA ARG A 486 45.97 -16.09 7.50
C ARG A 486 45.01 -15.62 6.41
N GLU A 487 43.84 -16.24 6.32
CA GLU A 487 42.79 -15.79 5.38
C GLU A 487 42.31 -14.36 5.70
N LEU A 488 42.22 -13.96 6.98
CA LEU A 488 41.75 -12.62 7.40
C LEU A 488 42.76 -11.49 7.16
N ILE A 489 44.04 -11.81 7.01
CA ILE A 489 45.10 -10.81 6.78
C ILE A 489 45.48 -10.68 5.30
N ASP A 490 45.17 -11.70 4.50
CA ASP A 490 45.42 -11.73 3.06
C ASP A 490 44.29 -11.06 2.25
N THR A 491 43.29 -10.48 2.91
CA THR A 491 42.27 -9.63 2.28
C THR A 491 42.80 -8.21 1.99
N ASP A 492 42.32 -7.56 0.91
CA ASP A 492 42.71 -6.20 0.51
C ASP A 492 42.58 -5.16 1.65
N GLU A 493 41.65 -5.41 2.56
CA GLU A 493 41.54 -4.70 3.84
C GLU A 493 41.60 -5.70 5.01
N PRO A 494 42.59 -5.63 5.91
CA PRO A 494 42.67 -6.53 7.05
C PRO A 494 41.45 -6.38 7.96
N ALA A 495 40.80 -7.49 8.28
CA ALA A 495 39.61 -7.52 9.12
C ALA A 495 39.97 -7.51 10.62
N TYR A 496 40.57 -6.41 11.11
CA TYR A 496 41.07 -6.29 12.49
C TYR A 496 40.03 -6.64 13.56
N ASP A 497 38.77 -6.23 13.38
CA ASP A 497 37.69 -6.59 14.31
C ASP A 497 37.41 -8.10 14.33
N SER A 498 37.50 -8.76 13.18
CA SER A 498 37.32 -10.21 13.06
C SER A 498 38.50 -10.98 13.63
N ILE A 499 39.72 -10.47 13.51
CA ILE A 499 40.91 -11.03 14.16
C ILE A 499 40.76 -10.94 15.68
N SER A 500 40.39 -9.77 16.21
CA SER A 500 40.11 -9.58 17.64
C SER A 500 38.99 -10.51 18.13
N SER A 501 37.92 -10.63 17.34
CA SER A 501 36.79 -11.51 17.65
C SER A 501 37.18 -12.99 17.65
N LEU A 502 38.00 -13.44 16.70
CA LEU A 502 38.49 -14.81 16.66
C LEU A 502 39.36 -15.13 17.87
N ARG A 503 40.24 -14.21 18.26
CA ARG A 503 41.08 -14.34 19.45
C ARG A 503 40.24 -14.50 20.71
N ASN A 504 39.23 -13.65 20.88
CA ASN A 504 38.33 -13.71 22.04
C ASN A 504 37.45 -14.99 22.02
N ALA A 505 37.05 -15.43 20.83
CA ALA A 505 36.27 -16.66 20.66
C ALA A 505 37.12 -17.90 20.95
N THR A 506 38.38 -17.95 20.54
CA THR A 506 39.16 -19.21 20.57
C THR A 506 40.24 -19.23 21.65
N ASN A 507 40.53 -18.10 22.28
CA ASN A 507 41.71 -17.86 23.10
C ASN A 507 43.04 -18.16 22.37
N SER A 508 43.01 -18.35 21.05
CA SER A 508 44.19 -18.59 20.22
C SER A 508 44.79 -17.25 19.78
N VAL A 509 46.09 -17.06 20.00
CA VAL A 509 46.83 -15.88 19.53
C VAL A 509 47.22 -16.10 18.07
N PRO A 510 47.13 -15.07 17.19
CA PRO A 510 47.62 -15.20 15.83
C PRO A 510 49.11 -15.58 15.81
N PRO A 511 49.55 -16.39 14.83
CA PRO A 511 50.96 -16.66 14.59
C PRO A 511 51.81 -15.38 14.52
N ILE A 512 53.11 -15.48 14.86
CA ILE A 512 54.01 -14.32 14.94
C ILE A 512 54.13 -13.58 13.60
N ASP A 513 54.24 -14.32 12.49
CA ASP A 513 54.30 -13.81 11.12
C ASP A 513 53.03 -13.03 10.74
N VAL A 514 51.86 -13.54 11.14
CA VAL A 514 50.58 -12.85 10.95
C VAL A 514 50.53 -11.58 11.80
N SER A 515 50.97 -11.65 13.06
CA SER A 515 50.95 -10.52 13.99
C SER A 515 51.85 -9.36 13.55
N GLU A 516 53.07 -9.66 13.07
CA GLU A 516 53.98 -8.66 12.51
C GLU A 516 53.36 -7.93 11.31
N LYS A 517 52.69 -8.69 10.43
CA LYS A 517 52.00 -8.12 9.26
C LYS A 517 50.81 -7.23 9.65
N ILE A 518 50.04 -7.58 10.69
CA ILE A 518 48.94 -6.74 11.24
C ILE A 518 49.49 -5.40 11.73
N VAL A 519 50.56 -5.44 12.54
CA VAL A 519 51.18 -4.24 13.11
C VAL A 519 51.72 -3.34 11.99
N ALA A 520 52.41 -3.93 11.01
CA ALA A 520 52.95 -3.18 9.87
C ALA A 520 51.86 -2.52 9.00
N GLN A 521 50.80 -3.26 8.66
CA GLN A 521 49.70 -2.74 7.84
C GLN A 521 48.89 -1.65 8.56
N SER A 522 48.65 -1.80 9.87
CA SER A 522 47.97 -0.78 10.68
C SER A 522 48.74 0.54 10.65
N MET A 523 50.06 0.48 10.84
CA MET A 523 50.93 1.65 10.83
C MET A 523 51.01 2.35 9.46
N ALA A 524 50.95 1.59 8.36
CA ALA A 524 50.99 2.14 7.00
C ALA A 524 49.67 2.82 6.58
N ARG A 525 48.52 2.26 6.96
CA ARG A 525 47.19 2.69 6.47
C ARG A 525 46.73 4.04 7.02
N TYR A 526 47.15 4.41 8.23
CA TYR A 526 46.63 5.59 8.93
C TYR A 526 47.55 6.82 8.89
N ASN A 527 48.49 6.93 7.94
CA ASN A 527 49.53 7.97 7.95
C ASN A 527 50.05 8.17 9.39
N HIS A 528 50.51 7.08 10.01
CA HIS A 528 50.98 7.01 11.40
C HIS A 528 49.92 7.07 12.49
N GLY A 529 48.69 6.60 12.26
CA GLY A 529 47.74 6.38 13.35
C GLY A 529 47.41 7.66 14.10
N LEU A 530 47.27 8.80 13.42
CA LEU A 530 47.09 10.08 14.10
C LEU A 530 46.13 11.04 13.38
N GLU A 531 45.67 10.72 12.18
CA GLU A 531 44.59 11.47 11.54
C GLU A 531 43.30 10.65 11.57
N GLU A 532 42.24 11.28 12.11
CA GLU A 532 40.81 10.89 12.11
C GLU A 532 40.18 10.43 13.44
N ARG A 533 38.98 10.98 13.68
CA ARG A 533 38.19 11.00 14.91
C ARG A 533 37.11 9.91 14.97
N THR A 534 37.19 8.85 14.16
CA THR A 534 36.11 7.86 14.07
C THR A 534 36.69 6.44 13.96
N ASN A 535 36.44 5.62 15.00
CA ASN A 535 36.72 4.17 15.11
C ASN A 535 38.16 3.64 15.30
N THR A 536 39.12 4.45 15.73
CA THR A 536 40.53 4.04 15.90
C THR A 536 40.89 3.25 17.18
N TYR A 537 40.02 3.18 18.19
CA TYR A 537 40.34 2.52 19.47
C TYR A 537 40.48 0.99 19.40
N CYS A 538 39.73 0.30 18.54
CA CYS A 538 39.78 -1.17 18.43
C CYS A 538 41.09 -1.67 17.81
N ILE A 539 41.61 -0.95 16.82
CA ILE A 539 42.87 -1.27 16.14
C ILE A 539 44.05 -1.00 17.06
N ASP A 540 44.04 0.15 17.76
CA ASP A 540 45.11 0.51 18.68
C ASP A 540 45.21 -0.51 19.84
N SER A 541 44.07 -0.97 20.39
CA SER A 541 44.03 -2.04 21.41
C SER A 541 44.51 -3.41 20.89
N LEU A 542 44.12 -3.79 19.67
CA LEU A 542 44.59 -5.04 19.04
C LEU A 542 46.11 -5.01 18.81
N VAL A 543 46.63 -3.92 18.22
CA VAL A 543 48.06 -3.72 17.97
C VAL A 543 48.83 -3.71 19.29
N GLN A 544 48.33 -3.03 20.31
CA GLN A 544 48.95 -2.99 21.64
C GLN A 544 48.99 -4.39 22.28
N SER A 545 47.93 -5.17 22.09
CA SER A 545 47.87 -6.53 22.59
C SER A 545 48.81 -7.48 21.83
N LEU A 546 48.89 -7.37 20.50
CA LEU A 546 49.77 -8.23 19.69
C LEU A 546 51.25 -7.88 19.89
N THR A 547 51.57 -6.59 19.97
CA THR A 547 52.93 -6.12 20.34
C THR A 547 53.33 -6.60 21.72
N HIS A 548 52.39 -6.64 22.68
CA HIS A 548 52.62 -7.19 24.02
C HIS A 548 52.80 -8.72 24.03
N TYR A 549 51.88 -9.47 23.41
CA TYR A 549 51.93 -10.95 23.43
C TYR A 549 53.08 -11.54 22.60
N ASN A 550 53.47 -10.86 21.51
CA ASN A 550 54.50 -11.34 20.58
C ASN A 550 55.79 -10.50 20.60
N ASN A 551 55.96 -9.55 21.55
CA ASN A 551 57.15 -8.69 21.69
C ASN A 551 57.62 -8.00 20.39
N ILE A 552 56.71 -7.30 19.70
CA ILE A 552 56.98 -6.68 18.39
C ILE A 552 57.53 -5.24 18.58
N GLU A 553 58.72 -4.94 18.06
CA GLU A 553 59.33 -3.58 18.10
C GLU A 553 58.89 -2.69 16.92
N ILE A 554 58.66 -1.38 17.16
CA ILE A 554 58.37 -0.40 16.09
C ILE A 554 59.66 0.07 15.39
N SER A 555 59.61 0.17 14.06
CA SER A 555 60.76 0.55 13.22
C SER A 555 61.17 2.03 13.40
N GLN A 556 62.44 2.35 13.12
CA GLN A 556 62.96 3.72 13.19
C GLN A 556 62.20 4.70 12.26
N ASN A 557 61.83 4.25 11.05
CA ASN A 557 61.05 5.05 10.11
C ASN A 557 59.68 5.48 10.69
N GLN A 558 59.02 4.58 11.44
CA GLN A 558 57.75 4.91 12.11
C GLN A 558 57.93 5.95 13.22
N LYS A 559 59.07 5.94 13.92
CA LYS A 559 59.41 6.95 14.94
C LYS A 559 59.60 8.33 14.32
N ASP A 560 60.30 8.41 13.19
CA ASP A 560 60.62 9.69 12.54
C ASP A 560 59.39 10.37 11.93
N THR A 561 58.44 9.63 11.38
CA THR A 561 57.22 10.26 10.89
C THR A 561 56.29 10.75 12.00
N LEU A 562 56.26 10.05 13.14
CA LEU A 562 55.52 10.52 14.31
C LEU A 562 55.99 11.92 14.76
N ARG A 563 57.31 12.13 14.77
CA ARG A 563 57.92 13.45 15.09
C ARG A 563 57.46 14.53 14.12
N SER A 564 57.46 14.21 12.82
CA SER A 564 57.01 15.13 11.77
C SER A 564 55.53 15.51 11.91
N TYR A 565 54.68 14.55 12.31
CA TYR A 565 53.26 14.79 12.57
C TYR A 565 53.04 15.75 13.75
N LEU A 566 53.71 15.53 14.88
CA LEU A 566 53.59 16.38 16.07
C LEU A 566 54.01 17.83 15.75
N ALA A 567 55.08 18.01 14.97
CA ALA A 567 55.51 19.31 14.48
C ALA A 567 54.49 19.96 13.51
N GLY A 568 53.77 19.17 12.71
CA GLY A 568 52.68 19.66 11.85
C GLY A 568 51.46 20.14 12.64
N LYS A 569 51.08 19.41 13.72
CA LYS A 569 49.95 19.78 14.59
C LYS A 569 50.20 21.02 15.45
N ALA A 570 51.46 21.44 15.58
CA ALA A 570 51.86 22.73 16.15
C ALA A 570 51.18 23.96 15.51
N ARG A 571 50.69 23.84 14.27
CA ARG A 571 50.00 24.93 13.56
C ARG A 571 48.51 25.07 13.94
N TYR A 572 47.96 24.15 14.71
CA TYR A 572 46.55 24.11 15.11
C TYR A 572 46.38 24.49 16.59
N SER A 573 45.14 24.51 17.11
CA SER A 573 44.89 24.82 18.53
C SER A 573 45.61 23.86 19.48
N ILE A 574 46.02 24.37 20.65
CA ILE A 574 46.70 23.64 21.74
C ILE A 574 46.04 22.31 22.14
N GLU A 575 44.72 22.22 22.01
CA GLU A 575 43.93 21.01 22.25
C GLU A 575 44.30 19.84 21.31
N ASN A 576 44.47 20.12 20.02
CA ASN A 576 44.78 19.08 19.04
C ASN A 576 46.22 18.59 19.20
N PHE A 577 47.11 19.47 19.64
CA PHE A 577 48.49 19.12 19.94
C PHE A 577 48.57 18.18 21.16
N ALA A 578 47.85 18.49 22.24
CA ALA A 578 47.78 17.63 23.43
C ALA A 578 47.23 16.22 23.10
N GLN A 579 46.18 16.11 22.28
CA GLN A 579 45.62 14.82 21.86
C GLN A 579 46.61 13.99 21.02
N GLY A 580 47.41 14.64 20.16
CA GLY A 580 48.44 13.96 19.38
C GLY A 580 49.54 13.35 20.26
N LEU A 581 49.94 14.06 21.32
CA LEU A 581 50.95 13.58 22.27
C LEU A 581 50.48 12.38 23.09
N GLU A 582 49.21 12.33 23.49
CA GLU A 582 48.64 11.20 24.20
C GLU A 582 48.64 9.92 23.34
N ARG A 583 48.27 10.04 22.07
CA ARG A 583 48.24 8.91 21.13
C ARG A 583 49.64 8.40 20.78
N ALA A 584 50.59 9.32 20.58
CA ALA A 584 52.01 8.99 20.42
C ALA A 584 52.53 8.12 21.58
N LYS A 585 52.19 8.48 22.82
CA LYS A 585 52.60 7.72 24.01
C LYS A 585 52.05 6.29 24.03
N GLN A 586 50.82 6.07 23.57
CA GLN A 586 50.20 4.74 23.55
C GLN A 586 50.88 3.79 22.55
N LEU A 587 51.33 4.31 21.41
CA LEU A 587 52.04 3.53 20.39
C LEU A 587 53.48 3.14 20.80
N TYR A 588 54.07 3.86 21.76
CA TYR A 588 55.46 3.70 22.19
C TYR A 588 55.72 2.64 23.26
N ASN A 589 54.72 1.80 23.58
CA ASN A 589 54.72 0.77 24.64
C ASN A 589 56.12 0.43 25.23
N TYR A 590 56.39 0.96 26.44
CA TYR A 590 57.53 0.67 27.34
C TYR A 590 58.93 1.31 27.11
N SER A 591 59.02 2.61 26.78
CA SER A 591 60.23 3.40 27.16
C SER A 591 59.94 4.86 27.55
N PRO A 592 60.63 5.41 28.57
CA PRO A 592 60.13 6.49 29.41
C PRO A 592 60.48 7.85 28.83
N SER A 593 59.52 8.78 28.91
CA SER A 593 59.68 10.20 28.57
C SER A 593 60.11 10.49 27.13
N PHE A 594 59.56 11.56 26.56
CA PHE A 594 60.16 12.16 25.37
C PHE A 594 61.61 12.54 25.70
N SER A 595 62.53 12.43 24.74
CA SER A 595 63.90 12.93 24.91
C SER A 595 63.89 14.44 25.21
N GLU A 596 64.94 14.98 25.84
CA GLU A 596 65.02 16.41 26.17
C GLU A 596 64.81 17.31 24.93
N ASP A 597 65.34 16.91 23.76
CA ASP A 597 65.14 17.62 22.49
C ASP A 597 63.69 17.59 22.02
N GLU A 598 63.00 16.47 22.20
CA GLU A 598 61.57 16.34 21.90
C GLU A 598 60.74 17.19 22.87
N GLN A 599 61.11 17.24 24.15
CA GLN A 599 60.47 18.10 25.15
C GLN A 599 60.66 19.59 24.84
N LYS A 600 61.87 20.02 24.45
CA LYS A 600 62.16 21.39 23.99
C LYS A 600 61.35 21.74 22.74
N THR A 601 61.24 20.81 21.81
CA THR A 601 60.40 20.98 20.61
C THR A 601 58.93 21.18 20.99
N ILE A 602 58.42 20.38 21.93
CA ILE A 602 57.07 20.53 22.49
C ILE A 602 56.89 21.92 23.12
N LEU A 603 57.88 22.39 23.89
CA LEU A 603 57.83 23.70 24.54
C LEU A 603 57.87 24.87 23.53
N ASP A 604 58.71 24.82 22.49
CA ASP A 604 58.77 25.84 21.43
C ASP A 604 57.44 25.94 20.67
N ILE A 605 56.81 24.79 20.39
CA ILE A 605 55.47 24.74 19.79
C ILE A 605 54.45 25.44 20.69
N LEU A 606 54.45 25.14 21.99
CA LEU A 606 53.57 25.79 22.97
C LEU A 606 53.80 27.30 23.06
N ASN A 607 55.07 27.72 23.09
CA ASN A 607 55.48 29.12 23.12
C ASN A 607 54.86 29.92 21.97
N ARG A 608 54.95 29.38 20.75
CA ARG A 608 54.38 30.00 19.55
C ARG A 608 52.86 30.08 19.63
N GLN A 609 52.21 29.01 20.06
CA GLN A 609 50.75 28.97 20.13
C GLN A 609 50.18 29.95 21.15
N VAL A 610 50.79 30.07 22.33
CA VAL A 610 50.33 31.02 23.35
C VAL A 610 50.62 32.46 22.93
N ALA A 611 51.78 32.74 22.33
CA ALA A 611 52.15 34.09 21.88
C ALA A 611 51.22 34.65 20.80
N HIS A 612 50.67 33.80 19.92
CA HIS A 612 49.83 34.23 18.80
C HIS A 612 48.32 34.13 19.05
N SER A 613 47.88 33.67 20.23
CA SER A 613 46.45 33.50 20.54
C SER A 613 45.83 34.74 21.17
N SER A 614 44.77 35.30 20.56
CA SER A 614 44.02 36.44 21.09
C SER A 614 43.18 36.09 22.33
N TYR A 615 42.91 37.06 23.21
CA TYR A 615 42.05 36.85 24.39
C TYR A 615 40.69 36.22 24.05
N SER A 616 40.07 36.58 22.93
CA SER A 616 38.77 36.03 22.51
C SER A 616 38.81 34.57 22.06
N SER A 617 39.94 34.11 21.49
CA SER A 617 40.13 32.72 21.07
C SER A 617 40.43 31.79 22.25
N LEU A 618 41.12 32.31 23.28
CA LEU A 618 41.38 31.61 24.53
C LEU A 618 40.16 31.62 25.48
N LYS A 619 39.28 32.64 25.42
CA LYS A 619 38.09 32.82 26.29
C LYS A 619 36.97 31.80 26.05
N LYS A 620 36.75 31.35 24.80
CA LYS A 620 35.58 30.53 24.41
C LYS A 620 35.55 29.11 24.97
N ARG A 621 36.61 28.63 25.64
CA ARG A 621 36.68 27.23 26.11
C ARG A 621 37.32 27.14 27.49
N GLY A 622 36.51 26.95 28.54
CA GLY A 622 36.99 26.42 29.83
C GLY A 622 37.60 25.01 29.71
N TYR A 623 37.36 24.34 28.59
CA TYR A 623 37.81 23.00 28.22
C TYR A 623 39.30 22.88 27.83
N ILE A 624 40.00 24.01 27.59
CA ILE A 624 41.43 24.00 27.20
C ILE A 624 42.34 23.67 28.39
N MET A 625 41.95 24.05 29.61
CA MET A 625 42.75 23.86 30.83
C MET A 625 42.91 22.38 31.20
N ASP A 626 41.83 21.60 31.21
CA ASP A 626 41.91 20.16 31.56
C ASP A 626 42.70 19.30 30.57
N LYS A 627 42.62 19.62 29.27
CA LYS A 627 43.34 18.87 28.23
C LYS A 627 44.83 19.22 28.15
N THR A 628 45.22 20.42 28.57
CA THR A 628 46.63 20.83 28.56
C THR A 628 47.43 20.27 29.73
N LYS A 629 46.77 19.80 30.80
CA LYS A 629 47.40 19.06 31.92
C LYS A 629 48.13 17.79 31.49
N ILE A 630 47.78 17.20 30.35
CA ILE A 630 48.47 16.02 29.80
C ILE A 630 49.91 16.35 29.41
N ILE A 631 50.22 17.63 29.12
CA ILE A 631 51.54 18.06 28.65
C ILE A 631 52.52 18.25 29.81
N ALA A 632 52.09 18.78 30.95
CA ALA A 632 53.00 19.05 32.08
C ALA A 632 53.81 17.82 32.56
N PRO A 633 53.22 16.59 32.67
CA PRO A 633 53.98 15.38 32.98
C PRO A 633 54.98 14.95 31.91
N LEU A 634 54.88 15.50 30.69
CA LEU A 634 55.79 15.20 29.57
C LEU A 634 56.99 16.15 29.54
N ILE A 635 56.92 17.29 30.24
CA ILE A 635 58.01 18.28 30.33
C ILE A 635 58.81 18.02 31.61
N GLY A 636 60.08 17.64 31.46
CA GLY A 636 61.04 17.46 32.53
C GLY A 636 61.43 18.77 33.22
N ASP A 637 62.09 18.66 34.38
CA ASP A 637 62.36 19.81 35.24
C ASP A 637 63.25 20.88 34.59
N ASP A 638 64.23 20.48 33.77
CA ASP A 638 65.14 21.39 33.07
C ASP A 638 64.41 22.26 32.04
N VAL A 639 63.56 21.64 31.22
CA VAL A 639 62.73 22.33 30.22
C VAL A 639 61.65 23.20 30.91
N ARG A 640 61.20 22.80 32.11
CA ARG A 640 60.26 23.60 32.91
C ARG A 640 60.87 24.91 33.44
N GLN A 641 62.18 24.97 33.67
CA GLN A 641 62.85 26.23 34.02
C GLN A 641 62.80 27.25 32.88
N GLU A 642 62.94 26.80 31.63
CA GLU A 642 62.81 27.65 30.44
C GLU A 642 61.38 28.21 30.32
N ALA A 643 60.37 27.36 30.59
CA ALA A 643 58.97 27.79 30.63
C ALA A 643 58.70 28.88 31.69
N ASN A 644 59.34 28.79 32.87
CA ASN A 644 59.20 29.83 33.92
C ASN A 644 59.64 31.22 33.46
N GLN A 645 60.72 31.32 32.68
CA GLN A 645 61.20 32.61 32.16
C GLN A 645 60.16 33.23 31.22
N LYS A 646 59.60 32.42 30.32
CA LYS A 646 58.58 32.88 29.37
C LYS A 646 57.31 33.34 30.07
N LEU A 647 56.90 32.64 31.12
CA LEU A 647 55.75 33.00 31.93
C LEU A 647 55.93 34.37 32.61
N THR A 648 57.11 34.67 33.12
CA THR A 648 57.44 36.00 33.70
C THR A 648 57.32 37.12 32.67
N GLU A 649 57.73 36.89 31.41
CA GLU A 649 57.52 37.87 30.31
C GLU A 649 56.04 38.15 30.05
N LEU A 650 55.21 37.10 30.02
CA LEU A 650 53.77 37.22 29.77
C LEU A 650 53.06 38.00 30.88
N VAL A 651 53.48 37.77 32.14
CA VAL A 651 53.00 38.51 33.31
C VAL A 651 53.36 40.00 33.21
N THR A 652 54.61 40.32 32.86
CA THR A 652 55.08 41.72 32.75
C THR A 652 54.34 42.52 31.67
N ARG A 653 53.88 41.85 30.61
CA ARG A 653 53.08 42.44 29.54
C ARG A 653 51.58 42.61 29.90
N LYS A 654 51.19 42.35 31.15
CA LYS A 654 49.81 42.39 31.67
C LYS A 654 48.83 41.50 30.88
N SER A 655 49.32 40.41 30.27
CA SER A 655 48.49 39.44 29.53
C SER A 655 48.04 38.29 30.44
N VAL A 656 47.19 38.61 31.42
CA VAL A 656 46.85 37.71 32.54
C VAL A 656 46.31 36.35 32.07
N TYR A 657 45.47 36.31 31.03
CA TYR A 657 44.89 35.04 30.56
C TYR A 657 45.88 34.12 29.82
N GLN A 658 46.81 34.70 29.05
CA GLN A 658 47.85 33.93 28.36
C GLN A 658 48.82 33.31 29.37
N ALA A 659 49.18 34.06 30.41
CA ALA A 659 50.02 33.57 31.50
C ALA A 659 49.39 32.36 32.22
N LEU A 660 48.08 32.39 32.49
CA LEU A 660 47.39 31.28 33.16
C LEU A 660 47.38 29.99 32.34
N VAL A 661 46.99 30.07 31.06
CA VAL A 661 46.96 28.88 30.17
C VAL A 661 48.36 28.30 29.99
N TYR A 662 49.37 29.17 29.88
CA TYR A 662 50.77 28.77 29.75
C TYR A 662 51.29 28.04 31.00
N ALA A 663 51.01 28.58 32.19
CA ALA A 663 51.41 27.99 33.46
C ALA A 663 50.80 26.60 33.66
N GLU A 664 49.53 26.41 33.31
CA GLU A 664 48.85 25.13 33.48
C GLU A 664 49.30 24.06 32.46
N ALA A 665 49.54 24.47 31.21
CA ALA A 665 50.04 23.56 30.17
C ALA A 665 51.46 23.05 30.45
N THR A 666 52.30 23.87 31.09
CA THR A 666 53.72 23.59 31.32
C THR A 666 54.05 23.17 32.75
N GLY A 667 53.18 23.47 33.71
CA GLY A 667 53.47 23.37 35.14
C GLY A 667 54.39 24.49 35.68
N ALA A 668 54.63 25.55 34.90
CA ALA A 668 55.51 26.66 35.27
C ALA A 668 54.94 27.50 36.44
N THR A 669 55.82 27.91 37.36
CA THR A 669 55.53 28.77 38.53
C THR A 669 56.53 29.94 38.56
N PRO A 670 56.14 31.16 38.17
CA PRO A 670 57.07 32.28 38.04
C PRO A 670 57.35 32.89 39.42
N THR A 671 58.53 33.49 39.58
CA THR A 671 58.84 34.35 40.74
C THR A 671 58.57 35.80 40.34
N LEU A 672 57.67 36.49 41.06
CA LEU A 672 57.24 37.86 40.73
C LEU A 672 57.60 38.81 41.87
N SER A 673 58.01 40.05 41.61
CA SER A 673 58.16 41.07 42.67
C SER A 673 56.80 41.42 43.30
N SER A 674 56.79 41.93 44.55
CA SER A 674 55.54 42.36 45.22
C SER A 674 54.72 43.35 44.39
N GLU A 675 55.39 44.27 43.69
CA GLU A 675 54.74 45.24 42.80
C GLU A 675 54.10 44.56 41.59
N GLN A 676 54.83 43.68 40.89
CA GLN A 676 54.29 42.91 39.76
C GLN A 676 53.14 42.00 40.17
N TYR A 677 53.22 41.37 41.34
CA TYR A 677 52.17 40.52 41.88
C TYR A 677 50.91 41.33 42.20
N SER A 678 51.06 42.49 42.84
CA SER A 678 49.96 43.42 43.13
C SER A 678 49.33 43.99 41.85
N ASP A 679 50.13 44.38 40.87
CA ASP A 679 49.67 44.86 39.57
C ASP A 679 48.85 43.80 38.82
N LEU A 680 49.31 42.54 38.83
CA LEU A 680 48.60 41.44 38.20
C LEU A 680 47.28 41.13 38.94
N GLN A 681 47.26 41.19 40.27
CA GLN A 681 46.03 41.05 41.05
C GLN A 681 45.04 42.17 40.74
N ASN A 682 45.49 43.40 40.62
CA ASN A 682 44.64 44.55 40.32
C ASN A 682 44.10 44.49 38.89
N GLU A 683 44.93 44.10 37.92
CA GLU A 683 44.51 43.88 36.53
C GLU A 683 43.51 42.73 36.43
N PHE A 684 43.69 41.65 37.20
CA PHE A 684 42.72 40.56 37.24
C PHE A 684 41.38 41.02 37.85
N LYS A 685 41.42 41.73 38.98
CA LYS A 685 40.21 42.31 39.62
C LYS A 685 39.48 43.24 38.67
N SER A 686 40.19 44.10 37.93
CA SER A 686 39.58 45.01 36.96
C SER A 686 38.85 44.25 35.84
N GLN A 687 39.34 43.06 35.50
CA GLN A 687 38.76 42.17 34.49
C GLN A 687 37.83 41.09 35.06
N GLU A 688 37.60 41.05 36.37
CA GLU A 688 36.87 39.98 37.08
C GLU A 688 35.47 39.73 36.50
N HIS A 689 34.76 40.82 36.18
CA HIS A 689 33.44 40.80 35.55
C HIS A 689 33.41 40.11 34.18
N ARG A 690 34.57 39.89 33.54
CA ARG A 690 34.71 39.22 32.25
C ARG A 690 34.93 37.71 32.39
N PHE A 691 35.08 37.18 33.62
CA PHE A 691 35.38 35.78 33.89
C PHE A 691 34.19 35.04 34.56
N PRO A 692 33.90 33.78 34.17
CA PRO A 692 32.95 32.93 34.88
C PRO A 692 33.43 32.58 36.30
N LYS A 693 32.51 32.42 37.26
CA LYS A 693 32.79 32.13 38.68
C LYS A 693 33.75 30.95 38.93
N TYR A 694 33.77 29.91 38.09
CA TYR A 694 34.68 28.77 38.28
C TYR A 694 36.15 29.14 38.00
N LYS A 695 36.41 30.02 37.02
CA LYS A 695 37.76 30.47 36.66
C LYS A 695 38.40 31.38 37.72
N LEU A 696 37.57 32.03 38.53
CA LEU A 696 37.99 32.82 39.70
C LEU A 696 38.61 31.95 40.79
N ARG A 697 38.08 30.74 41.00
CA ARG A 697 38.62 29.78 41.98
C ARG A 697 39.96 29.22 41.53
N ASP A 698 40.08 28.85 40.25
CA ASP A 698 41.32 28.32 39.68
C ASP A 698 42.42 29.38 39.63
N PHE A 699 42.07 30.64 39.31
CA PHE A 699 43.00 31.76 39.38
C PHE A 699 43.51 31.98 40.81
N ASN A 700 42.62 32.00 41.80
CA ASN A 700 43.02 32.16 43.20
C ASN A 700 43.92 31.01 43.67
N GLY A 701 43.68 29.78 43.20
CA GLY A 701 44.53 28.61 43.44
C GLY A 701 45.91 28.70 42.77
N LEU A 702 45.98 29.17 41.52
CA LEU A 702 47.24 29.43 40.80
C LEU A 702 48.02 30.60 41.43
N MET A 703 47.35 31.69 41.81
CA MET A 703 48.00 32.82 42.47
C MET A 703 48.55 32.43 43.85
N THR A 704 47.91 31.51 44.58
CA THR A 704 48.48 31.01 45.84
C THR A 704 49.73 30.15 45.62
N SER A 705 49.91 29.53 44.44
CA SER A 705 51.14 28.81 44.11
C SER A 705 52.25 29.72 43.58
N TRP A 706 51.93 30.96 43.15
CA TRP A 706 52.90 31.95 42.68
C TRP A 706 53.35 32.83 43.86
N LYS A 707 54.59 32.63 44.33
CA LYS A 707 55.11 33.36 45.51
C LYS A 707 55.60 34.77 45.12
N PRO A 708 55.17 35.85 45.80
CA PRO A 708 55.80 37.15 45.63
C PRO A 708 57.21 37.18 46.26
N GLN A 709 58.16 37.80 45.58
CA GLN A 709 59.44 38.24 46.15
C GLN A 709 59.15 39.39 47.10
N ILE A 710 59.02 39.07 48.39
CA ILE A 710 59.00 40.07 49.45
C ILE A 710 60.41 40.67 49.52
N GLY A 711 60.54 41.93 49.07
CA GLY A 711 61.74 42.73 49.27
C GLY A 711 62.04 42.85 50.76
N GLY A 712 63.30 42.66 51.13
CA GLY A 712 63.74 42.58 52.52
C GLY A 712 63.35 43.79 53.37
N THR A 713 63.06 43.48 54.64
CA THR A 713 62.90 44.37 55.80
C THR A 713 61.73 45.35 55.78
N GLU A 714 60.49 44.85 55.82
CA GLU A 714 59.45 45.38 56.73
C GLU A 714 58.21 44.46 56.77
N GLN A 715 58.26 43.44 57.62
CA GLN A 715 57.12 43.04 58.45
C GLN A 715 57.63 42.14 59.59
N CYS A 716 57.97 42.79 60.70
CA CYS A 716 57.77 42.21 62.02
C CYS A 716 56.28 42.40 62.38
N LEU A 717 55.55 41.27 62.45
CA LEU A 717 54.31 41.00 63.21
C LEU A 717 53.17 42.05 63.17
N ALA A 718 52.23 41.85 62.23
CA ALA A 718 50.77 41.95 62.41
C ALA A 718 50.07 41.22 61.26
#